data_AF-A0A6G8KXG2-F1
#
_entry.id   AF-A0A6G8KXG2-F1
#
_cell.length_a   1.000
_cell.length_b   1.000
_cell.length_c   1.000
_cell.angle_alpha   90.00
_cell.angle_beta   90.00
_cell.angle_gamma   90.00
#
_symmetry.space_group_name_H-M   'P 1'
#
loop_
_entity.id
_entity.type
_entity.pdbx_description
1 polymer ?
#
loop_
_entity_poly.entity_id
_entity_poly.type
_entity_poly.pdbx_seq_one_letter_code
_entity_poly.pdbx_strand_id
1 'polypeptide(L)'
;MSNRLARAAVAVTAAAALGLGMTSPAMAAPVTEHTDMGVTGDQVFKHLSKLSDISMANKDDGYRALGTKGYAEASEYVEKVMEDAGFVVKRQEFTVPSQIDGEVSLSVDGEEQTEFGTLSNAEGTENPLTDVPMTLPAGEVENAELGCSAEAFGEDNEDTIVLIQRGQCAFGDKVTNATAAEVAGVVIYNNAPEKFSGTVGERVEGNAPAGSLSGAQGDVLAEKIKAVDPKDPETAVTADMTIETEFKDVETWNVMAETKAGDPDNVQMMGAHLDGVPEGPGVNDNASGVAGLLAVAEGMAALDYEVDNKVRFGFWGAEEVGLVGSTHYVNDLAQKNPEELKKIKAYLNYDMIGSENYVVGTLDSDGSDVPIPDGVNVPEGSAELEQIFTDFFDANDQPHIGTEFSGRSDYQAFIDNGVPVSGLFSGADGIKTEADVEKFGGTAGVKRDRYYHTPEDNLENVSKESLRIFAPAMGFAAHTLAYNLEEEDDDNGDDDGGKDDDAPAERGLTVKPEQISPADFVNEDKGVTIMATGCTPGTEAKLTVEARGIDVLKHEDTATADEDGNVTFAVHGVNADRPNSYVGTYDVRVACDGGEDLTGTFTVGDVKDDDGKGGDDKGKDDKGKLPRTGSEAGPLVWGAAALLIAGIGITAATLRRKSSL
;
A
#
# COMPACT_ATOMS: atom_id res chain seq x y z
N MET A 1 -65.49 61.26 19.63
CA MET A 1 -64.70 61.52 20.84
C MET A 1 -64.82 60.31 21.74
N SER A 2 -63.66 59.79 22.19
CA SER A 2 -63.46 58.73 23.19
C SER A 2 -63.91 57.30 22.82
N ASN A 3 -63.20 56.22 23.10
CA ASN A 3 -61.79 55.95 23.41
C ASN A 3 -61.64 54.41 23.38
N ARG A 4 -60.55 53.88 22.80
CA ARG A 4 -59.74 52.76 23.30
C ARG A 4 -60.42 51.40 23.66
N LEU A 5 -60.05 50.31 22.96
CA LEU A 5 -58.93 49.42 23.34
C LEU A 5 -58.81 48.19 22.42
N ALA A 6 -57.57 47.74 22.27
CA ALA A 6 -57.06 46.68 21.42
C ALA A 6 -57.49 45.27 21.85
N ARG A 7 -57.62 44.36 20.88
CA ARG A 7 -56.68 43.25 20.62
C ARG A 7 -57.25 42.37 19.51
N ALA A 8 -56.54 42.31 18.38
CA ALA A 8 -56.82 41.39 17.30
C ALA A 8 -56.27 40.01 17.68
N ALA A 9 -57.15 39.00 17.69
CA ALA A 9 -56.78 37.60 17.65
C ALA A 9 -56.71 37.19 16.18
N VAL A 10 -55.54 36.78 15.70
CA VAL A 10 -55.39 36.00 14.47
C VAL A 10 -54.75 34.69 14.87
N ALA A 11 -55.47 33.62 14.56
CA ALA A 11 -55.13 32.24 14.86
C ALA A 11 -53.82 31.84 14.18
N VAL A 12 -52.87 31.32 14.96
CA VAL A 12 -51.78 30.50 14.45
C VAL A 12 -52.28 29.06 14.50
N THR A 13 -52.42 28.47 13.33
CA THR A 13 -52.74 27.06 13.13
C THR A 13 -51.57 26.22 13.64
N ALA A 14 -51.75 25.56 14.79
CA ALA A 14 -50.82 24.54 15.26
C ALA A 14 -51.04 23.28 14.43
N ALA A 15 -50.18 23.04 13.44
CA ALA A 15 -50.02 21.72 12.84
C ALA A 15 -49.16 20.89 13.81
N ALA A 16 -49.82 20.07 14.63
CA ALA A 16 -49.17 19.02 15.39
C ALA A 16 -48.74 17.92 14.40
N ALA A 17 -47.49 18.01 13.93
CA ALA A 17 -46.81 16.84 13.38
C ALA A 17 -46.33 16.02 14.58
N LEU A 18 -47.00 14.90 14.86
CA LEU A 18 -46.43 13.83 15.67
C LEU A 18 -45.19 13.32 14.91
N GLY A 19 -44.02 13.82 15.29
CA GLY A 19 -42.76 13.13 15.03
C GLY A 19 -42.74 11.88 15.88
N LEU A 20 -43.16 10.75 15.30
CA LEU A 20 -42.80 9.43 15.80
C LEU A 20 -41.27 9.37 15.75
N GLY A 21 -40.63 9.48 16.91
CA GLY A 21 -39.23 9.13 17.06
C GLY A 21 -39.11 7.65 16.73
N MET A 22 -38.66 7.36 15.51
CA MET A 22 -38.06 6.07 15.21
C MET A 22 -36.69 6.11 15.86
N THR A 23 -36.62 5.64 17.10
CA THR A 23 -35.38 5.05 17.58
C THR A 23 -35.11 3.88 16.64
N SER A 24 -34.11 4.00 15.77
CA SER A 24 -33.58 2.85 15.07
C SER A 24 -33.26 1.80 16.13
N PRO A 25 -33.79 0.57 16.03
CA PRO A 25 -33.22 -0.51 16.82
C PRO A 25 -31.77 -0.61 16.37
N ALA A 26 -30.84 -0.51 17.32
CA ALA A 26 -29.50 -1.05 17.11
C ALA A 26 -29.71 -2.53 16.80
N MET A 27 -29.70 -2.87 15.51
CA MET A 27 -29.56 -4.25 15.07
C MET A 27 -28.12 -4.60 15.39
N ALA A 28 -27.92 -5.28 16.52
CA ALA A 28 -26.71 -6.06 16.68
C ALA A 28 -26.70 -7.08 15.55
N ALA A 29 -25.70 -6.99 14.67
CA ALA A 29 -25.34 -8.06 13.76
C ALA A 29 -25.13 -9.36 14.57
N PRO A 30 -25.24 -10.55 13.96
CA PRO A 30 -24.92 -11.78 14.64
C PRO A 30 -23.42 -11.79 14.93
N VAL A 31 -23.04 -11.31 16.11
CA VAL A 31 -21.73 -11.55 16.71
C VAL A 31 -21.76 -13.01 17.10
N THR A 32 -21.10 -13.86 16.30
CA THR A 32 -20.67 -15.17 16.81
C THR A 32 -19.83 -14.90 18.05
N GLU A 33 -20.04 -15.66 19.12
CA GLU A 33 -19.54 -15.40 20.49
C GLU A 33 -18.00 -15.27 20.59
N HIS A 34 -17.29 -15.52 19.48
CA HIS A 34 -15.84 -15.59 19.33
C HIS A 34 -15.27 -14.74 18.17
N THR A 35 -15.84 -13.60 17.77
CA THR A 35 -15.24 -12.77 16.69
C THR A 35 -15.03 -11.28 17.04
N ASP A 36 -15.44 -10.84 18.23
CA ASP A 36 -15.30 -9.44 18.65
C ASP A 36 -14.32 -9.31 19.82
N MET A 37 -13.11 -8.79 19.55
CA MET A 37 -12.15 -8.38 20.59
C MET A 37 -12.64 -7.19 21.44
N GLY A 38 -13.81 -6.62 21.13
CA GLY A 38 -14.41 -5.50 21.84
C GLY A 38 -13.63 -4.20 21.66
N VAL A 39 -12.91 -4.06 20.55
CA VAL A 39 -12.08 -2.89 20.26
C VAL A 39 -12.98 -1.74 19.79
N THR A 40 -12.87 -0.60 20.47
CA THR A 40 -13.75 0.56 20.25
C THR A 40 -12.96 1.83 19.96
N GLY A 41 -13.58 2.76 19.24
CA GLY A 41 -12.99 4.07 18.98
C GLY A 41 -12.68 4.87 20.27
N ASP A 42 -13.38 4.61 21.38
CA ASP A 42 -13.09 5.26 22.67
C ASP A 42 -11.79 4.73 23.31
N GLN A 43 -11.49 3.43 23.19
CA GLN A 43 -10.19 2.86 23.60
C GLN A 43 -9.06 3.43 22.75
N VAL A 44 -9.25 3.51 21.43
CA VAL A 44 -8.28 4.15 20.53
C VAL A 44 -8.07 5.61 20.93
N PHE A 45 -9.14 6.38 21.14
CA PHE A 45 -9.05 7.79 21.51
C PHE A 45 -8.31 8.03 22.85
N LYS A 46 -8.38 7.09 23.80
CA LYS A 46 -7.62 7.14 25.06
C LYS A 46 -6.11 7.07 24.81
N HIS A 47 -5.64 6.11 24.01
CA HIS A 47 -4.22 6.00 23.66
C HIS A 47 -3.77 7.19 22.80
N LEU A 48 -4.61 7.60 21.85
CA LEU A 48 -4.36 8.73 20.98
C LEU A 48 -4.18 10.04 21.75
N SER A 49 -5.02 10.28 22.76
CA SER A 49 -4.88 11.44 23.66
C SER A 49 -3.53 11.44 24.37
N LYS A 50 -3.06 10.26 24.80
CA LYS A 50 -1.78 10.14 25.50
C LYS A 50 -0.58 10.35 24.57
N LEU A 51 -0.63 9.84 23.35
CA LEU A 51 0.39 10.09 22.33
C LEU A 51 0.41 11.57 21.91
N SER A 52 -0.76 12.20 21.79
CA SER A 52 -0.88 13.64 21.53
C SER A 52 -0.26 14.48 22.66
N ASP A 53 -0.51 14.13 23.93
CA ASP A 53 0.13 14.80 25.08
C ASP A 53 1.66 14.70 25.02
N ILE A 54 2.21 13.53 24.63
CA ILE A 54 3.65 13.33 24.46
C ILE A 54 4.20 14.20 23.33
N SER A 55 3.55 14.22 22.17
CA SER A 55 3.94 15.12 21.07
C SER A 55 3.98 16.57 21.51
N MET A 56 2.88 17.04 22.12
CA MET A 56 2.74 18.45 22.50
C MET A 56 3.73 18.86 23.60
N ALA A 57 4.12 17.93 24.48
CA ALA A 57 5.14 18.16 25.49
C ALA A 57 6.55 18.37 24.88
N ASN A 58 6.78 17.85 23.67
CA ASN A 58 8.05 17.91 22.95
C ASN A 58 7.94 18.75 21.66
N LYS A 59 6.94 19.65 21.55
CA LYS A 59 6.70 20.49 20.37
C LYS A 59 7.91 21.34 19.95
N ASP A 60 8.69 21.82 20.92
CA ASP A 60 9.83 22.70 20.67
C ASP A 60 11.07 21.90 20.23
N ASP A 61 11.02 20.57 20.37
CA ASP A 61 12.05 19.61 19.96
C ASP A 61 11.63 18.83 18.68
N GLY A 62 10.57 19.23 17.98
CA GLY A 62 10.08 18.56 16.78
C GLY A 62 9.08 17.41 17.03
N TYR A 63 8.29 17.50 18.10
CA TYR A 63 7.23 16.53 18.44
C TYR A 63 7.77 15.09 18.58
N ARG A 64 7.33 14.16 17.72
CA ARG A 64 7.79 12.75 17.67
C ARG A 64 8.66 12.46 16.45
N ALA A 65 9.26 13.47 15.83
CA ALA A 65 10.12 13.27 14.67
C ALA A 65 11.35 12.41 14.99
N LEU A 66 11.99 11.94 13.93
CA LEU A 66 13.22 11.16 13.99
C LEU A 66 14.27 11.80 14.92
N GLY A 67 14.79 11.02 15.87
CA GLY A 67 15.85 11.44 16.78
C GLY A 67 15.40 12.39 17.89
N THR A 68 14.10 12.66 18.02
CA THR A 68 13.57 13.58 19.04
C THR A 68 13.31 12.88 20.36
N LYS A 69 13.21 13.69 21.43
CA LYS A 69 12.80 13.20 22.75
C LYS A 69 11.36 12.70 22.78
N GLY A 70 10.46 13.27 21.96
CA GLY A 70 9.07 12.81 21.92
C GLY A 70 8.93 11.44 21.24
N TYR A 71 9.75 11.10 20.25
CA TYR A 71 9.81 9.73 19.71
C TYR A 71 10.20 8.72 20.79
N ALA A 72 11.21 9.06 21.60
CA ALA A 72 11.66 8.21 22.69
C ALA A 72 10.59 8.02 23.77
N GLU A 73 9.93 9.10 24.21
CA GLU A 73 8.85 9.03 25.21
C GLU A 73 7.61 8.28 24.68
N ALA A 74 7.30 8.40 23.39
CA ALA A 74 6.22 7.65 22.76
C ALA A 74 6.55 6.15 22.66
N SER A 75 7.80 5.80 22.35
CA SER A 75 8.28 4.41 22.35
C SER A 75 8.15 3.78 23.74
N GLU A 76 8.57 4.50 24.78
CA GLU A 76 8.43 4.04 26.18
C GLU A 76 6.95 3.83 26.57
N TYR A 77 6.04 4.67 26.07
CA TYR A 77 4.62 4.51 26.31
C TYR A 77 4.06 3.25 25.61
N VAL A 78 4.40 3.06 24.33
CA VAL A 78 4.00 1.88 23.55
C VAL A 78 4.54 0.60 24.22
N GLU A 79 5.84 0.57 24.54
CA GLU A 79 6.48 -0.55 25.24
C GLU A 79 5.74 -0.91 26.51
N LYS A 80 5.46 0.11 27.33
CA LYS A 80 4.74 -0.10 28.59
C LYS A 80 3.35 -0.70 28.39
N VAL A 81 2.57 -0.19 27.44
CA VAL A 81 1.22 -0.72 27.16
C VAL A 81 1.30 -2.16 26.68
N MET A 82 2.21 -2.46 25.76
CA MET A 82 2.39 -3.81 25.22
C MET A 82 2.88 -4.80 26.30
N GLU A 83 3.82 -4.41 27.15
CA GLU A 83 4.30 -5.22 28.28
C GLU A 83 3.20 -5.47 29.32
N ASP A 84 2.43 -4.42 29.67
CA ASP A 84 1.30 -4.53 30.59
C ASP A 84 0.19 -5.45 30.03
N ALA A 85 0.03 -5.49 28.70
CA ALA A 85 -0.84 -6.43 27.97
C ALA A 85 -0.21 -7.83 27.79
N GLY A 86 0.99 -8.07 28.30
CA GLY A 86 1.61 -9.40 28.38
C GLY A 86 2.49 -9.80 27.19
N PHE A 87 2.70 -8.91 26.22
CA PHE A 87 3.55 -9.13 25.04
C PHE A 87 5.04 -9.15 25.39
N VAL A 88 5.84 -9.76 24.53
CA VAL A 88 7.31 -9.71 24.58
C VAL A 88 7.76 -8.55 23.70
N VAL A 89 8.34 -7.52 24.31
CA VAL A 89 8.73 -6.29 23.62
C VAL A 89 10.24 -6.21 23.42
N LYS A 90 10.67 -5.73 22.25
CA LYS A 90 12.07 -5.50 21.88
C LYS A 90 12.20 -4.26 21.01
N ARG A 91 13.27 -3.49 21.22
CA ARG A 91 13.72 -2.47 20.26
C ARG A 91 14.63 -3.11 19.21
N GLN A 92 14.45 -2.72 17.95
CA GLN A 92 15.41 -2.97 16.88
C GLN A 92 16.09 -1.63 16.55
N GLU A 93 17.29 -1.42 17.07
CA GLU A 93 18.06 -0.20 16.85
C GLU A 93 18.69 -0.16 15.46
N PHE A 94 18.68 1.01 14.83
CA PHE A 94 19.33 1.29 13.56
C PHE A 94 19.70 2.76 13.45
N THR A 95 20.42 3.11 12.39
CA THR A 95 20.88 4.46 12.12
C THR A 95 20.29 4.93 10.80
N VAL A 96 19.82 6.18 10.78
CA VAL A 96 19.29 6.84 9.60
C VAL A 96 20.27 7.94 9.18
N PRO A 97 20.83 7.88 7.97
CA PRO A 97 21.53 9.02 7.40
C PRO A 97 20.51 10.14 7.18
N SER A 98 20.68 11.26 7.87
CA SER A 98 19.72 12.38 7.82
C SER A 98 20.41 13.66 7.39
N GLN A 99 19.68 14.42 6.57
CA GLN A 99 19.96 15.82 6.28
C GLN A 99 19.28 16.69 7.33
N ILE A 100 20.01 17.63 7.91
CA ILE A 100 19.49 18.59 8.88
C ILE A 100 19.77 19.98 8.36
N ASP A 101 18.70 20.70 8.07
CA ASP A 101 18.78 22.03 7.51
C ASP A 101 18.88 23.09 8.62
N GLY A 102 19.75 24.08 8.38
CA GLY A 102 19.93 25.28 9.21
C GLY A 102 19.26 26.49 8.57
N GLU A 103 20.01 27.58 8.40
CA GLU A 103 19.52 28.73 7.63
C GLU A 103 19.38 28.40 6.13
N VAL A 104 18.20 28.67 5.58
CA VAL A 104 17.89 28.49 4.15
C VAL A 104 17.28 29.79 3.64
N SER A 105 17.95 30.45 2.70
CA SER A 105 17.49 31.73 2.16
C SER A 105 17.98 31.95 0.72
N LEU A 106 17.14 32.62 -0.06
CA LEU A 106 17.44 33.12 -1.39
C LEU A 106 16.91 34.55 -1.52
N SER A 107 17.76 35.47 -1.96
CA SER A 107 17.40 36.84 -2.29
C SER A 107 17.88 37.14 -3.70
N VAL A 108 17.05 37.76 -4.52
CA VAL A 108 17.39 38.11 -5.92
C VAL A 108 17.22 39.60 -6.11
N ASP A 109 18.31 40.29 -6.50
CA ASP A 109 18.43 41.75 -6.54
C ASP A 109 17.91 42.45 -5.26
N GLY A 110 18.17 41.82 -4.10
CA GLY A 110 17.75 42.30 -2.79
C GLY A 110 16.29 42.01 -2.41
N GLU A 111 15.54 41.27 -3.24
CA GLU A 111 14.18 40.80 -2.94
C GLU A 111 14.20 39.33 -2.47
N GLU A 112 13.74 39.10 -1.24
CA GLU A 112 13.65 37.76 -0.63
C GLU A 112 12.65 36.86 -1.37
N GLN A 113 13.08 35.63 -1.65
CA GLN A 113 12.25 34.59 -2.25
C GLN A 113 11.65 33.70 -1.15
N THR A 114 10.47 34.08 -0.66
CA THR A 114 9.84 33.48 0.53
C THR A 114 9.37 32.02 0.36
N GLU A 115 9.28 31.50 -0.86
CA GLU A 115 8.94 30.10 -1.13
C GLU A 115 10.15 29.27 -1.58
N PHE A 116 11.37 29.75 -1.27
CA PHE A 116 12.60 28.99 -1.43
C PHE A 116 12.74 27.96 -0.30
N GLY A 117 13.21 26.77 -0.64
CA GLY A 117 13.43 25.67 0.30
C GLY A 117 14.58 24.77 -0.12
N THR A 118 14.84 23.73 0.66
CA THR A 118 15.85 22.73 0.35
C THR A 118 15.33 21.65 -0.59
N LEU A 119 16.27 20.92 -1.20
CA LEU A 119 16.00 19.63 -1.81
C LEU A 119 16.63 18.57 -0.91
N SER A 120 15.90 17.49 -0.61
CA SER A 120 16.43 16.39 0.21
C SER A 120 17.63 15.74 -0.50
N ASN A 121 18.65 15.42 0.28
CA ASN A 121 19.97 14.93 -0.09
C ASN A 121 20.86 15.89 -0.92
N ALA A 122 20.45 17.15 -1.11
CA ALA A 122 21.27 18.13 -1.81
C ALA A 122 22.39 18.68 -0.91
N GLU A 123 23.54 19.02 -1.50
CA GLU A 123 24.58 19.72 -0.77
C GLU A 123 24.13 21.13 -0.35
N GLY A 124 24.67 21.59 0.77
CA GLY A 124 24.51 22.97 1.24
C GLY A 124 25.64 23.86 0.73
N THR A 125 25.47 25.16 0.90
CA THR A 125 26.51 26.15 0.60
C THR A 125 27.66 26.01 1.61
N GLU A 126 28.91 25.89 1.15
CA GLU A 126 30.08 25.90 2.06
C GLU A 126 30.20 27.23 2.84
N ASN A 127 29.87 28.33 2.16
CA ASN A 127 29.69 29.67 2.72
C ASN A 127 28.53 30.35 1.98
N PRO A 128 27.82 31.32 2.59
CA PRO A 128 26.81 32.10 1.88
C PRO A 128 27.34 32.64 0.55
N LEU A 129 26.62 32.36 -0.53
CA LEU A 129 26.86 32.95 -1.84
C LEU A 129 26.31 34.37 -1.81
N THR A 130 27.11 35.35 -2.23
CA THR A 130 26.71 36.76 -2.19
C THR A 130 26.98 37.45 -3.51
N ASP A 131 25.99 38.19 -4.02
CA ASP A 131 26.08 38.98 -5.25
C ASP A 131 26.51 38.14 -6.47
N VAL A 132 26.04 36.89 -6.55
CA VAL A 132 26.39 35.93 -7.61
C VAL A 132 25.44 36.09 -8.79
N PRO A 133 25.92 36.18 -10.04
CA PRO A 133 25.04 36.23 -11.21
C PRO A 133 24.10 35.03 -11.28
N MET A 134 22.86 35.27 -11.66
CA MET A 134 21.85 34.23 -11.86
C MET A 134 21.56 34.05 -13.34
N THR A 135 21.61 32.80 -13.82
CA THR A 135 21.44 32.47 -15.25
C THR A 135 20.40 31.39 -15.47
N LEU A 136 19.95 31.24 -16.72
CA LEU A 136 19.24 30.04 -17.18
C LEU A 136 20.26 29.09 -17.82
N PRO A 137 19.98 27.77 -17.89
CA PRO A 137 20.76 26.86 -18.72
C PRO A 137 20.91 27.42 -20.15
N ALA A 138 22.15 27.59 -20.60
CA ALA A 138 22.48 28.33 -21.83
C ALA A 138 23.02 27.44 -22.97
N GLY A 139 22.84 26.12 -22.87
CA GLY A 139 23.28 25.15 -23.85
C GLY A 139 22.49 25.17 -25.16
N GLU A 140 23.14 24.85 -26.28
CA GLU A 140 22.53 24.76 -27.61
C GLU A 140 21.83 23.41 -27.84
N VAL A 141 20.94 23.01 -26.93
CA VAL A 141 20.14 21.77 -27.02
C VAL A 141 18.65 22.04 -26.84
N GLU A 142 17.81 21.15 -27.38
CA GLU A 142 16.37 21.24 -27.20
C GLU A 142 16.00 21.07 -25.72
N ASN A 143 15.13 21.96 -25.22
CA ASN A 143 14.71 22.01 -23.82
C ASN A 143 15.86 22.17 -22.81
N ALA A 144 16.90 22.96 -23.16
CA ALA A 144 18.03 23.23 -22.28
C ALA A 144 17.59 23.74 -20.88
N GLU A 145 16.50 24.49 -20.80
CA GLU A 145 15.92 25.00 -19.55
C GLU A 145 15.58 23.90 -18.52
N LEU A 146 15.45 22.64 -18.96
CA LEU A 146 15.21 21.49 -18.10
C LEU A 146 16.51 20.90 -17.51
N GLY A 147 17.70 21.26 -18.00
CA GLY A 147 18.97 20.80 -17.41
C GLY A 147 19.21 19.28 -17.46
N CYS A 148 18.51 18.55 -18.34
CA CYS A 148 18.53 17.08 -18.37
C CYS A 148 19.75 16.46 -19.06
N SER A 149 20.71 17.27 -19.50
CA SER A 149 21.97 16.81 -20.08
C SER A 149 23.09 17.80 -19.77
N ALA A 150 24.34 17.36 -19.81
CA ALA A 150 25.48 18.26 -19.63
C ALA A 150 25.53 19.35 -20.72
N GLU A 151 25.08 19.04 -21.94
CA GLU A 151 25.00 19.96 -23.07
C GLU A 151 23.95 21.06 -22.90
N ALA A 152 23.09 20.98 -21.88
CA ALA A 152 22.16 22.03 -21.50
C ALA A 152 22.86 23.24 -20.85
N PHE A 153 24.11 23.08 -20.42
CA PHE A 153 24.91 24.11 -19.76
C PHE A 153 26.08 24.51 -20.66
N GLY A 154 26.35 25.83 -20.73
CA GLY A 154 27.45 26.39 -21.51
C GLY A 154 28.42 27.19 -20.64
N GLU A 155 29.45 27.79 -21.25
CA GLU A 155 30.44 28.63 -20.56
C GLU A 155 29.80 29.81 -19.79
N ASP A 156 28.60 30.24 -20.21
CA ASP A 156 27.86 31.33 -19.57
C ASP A 156 27.25 30.94 -18.21
N ASN A 157 27.31 29.65 -17.84
CA ASN A 157 26.79 29.15 -16.56
C ASN A 157 27.89 28.98 -15.48
N GLU A 158 29.17 29.00 -15.85
CA GLU A 158 30.31 28.86 -14.91
C GLU A 158 30.27 29.96 -13.83
N ASP A 159 30.49 29.60 -12.56
CA ASP A 159 30.45 30.51 -11.40
C ASP A 159 29.10 31.23 -11.17
N THR A 160 28.01 30.78 -11.78
CA THR A 160 26.66 31.38 -11.63
C THR A 160 25.73 30.53 -10.77
N ILE A 161 24.65 31.12 -10.27
CA ILE A 161 23.50 30.38 -9.75
C ILE A 161 22.56 30.10 -10.92
N VAL A 162 22.31 28.84 -11.24
CA VAL A 162 21.47 28.46 -12.40
C VAL A 162 20.05 28.15 -11.97
N LEU A 163 19.07 28.80 -12.61
CA LEU A 163 17.64 28.57 -12.44
C LEU A 163 17.13 27.54 -13.45
N ILE A 164 16.74 26.35 -12.98
CA ILE A 164 16.36 25.19 -13.81
C ILE A 164 14.88 24.88 -13.63
N GLN A 165 14.14 24.63 -14.72
CA GLN A 165 12.74 24.25 -14.63
C GLN A 165 12.58 22.74 -14.32
N ARG A 166 11.66 22.40 -13.42
CA ARG A 166 11.24 21.02 -13.16
C ARG A 166 10.64 20.38 -14.41
N GLY A 167 11.04 19.14 -14.70
CA GLY A 167 10.46 18.33 -15.78
C GLY A 167 11.43 17.31 -16.36
N GLN A 168 10.87 16.31 -17.06
CA GLN A 168 11.52 15.23 -17.83
C GLN A 168 12.49 14.29 -17.08
N CYS A 169 13.47 14.83 -16.35
CA CYS A 169 14.51 14.07 -15.66
C CYS A 169 14.49 14.30 -14.14
N ALA A 170 15.22 13.45 -13.41
CA ALA A 170 15.32 13.53 -11.95
C ALA A 170 16.06 14.80 -11.49
N PHE A 171 15.76 15.28 -10.28
CA PHE A 171 16.43 16.46 -9.72
C PHE A 171 17.94 16.25 -9.55
N GLY A 172 18.36 15.05 -9.15
CA GLY A 172 19.78 14.70 -9.04
C GLY A 172 20.55 14.81 -10.36
N ASP A 173 19.92 14.42 -11.49
CA ASP A 173 20.53 14.57 -12.82
C ASP A 173 20.73 16.05 -13.16
N LYS A 174 19.73 16.90 -12.87
CA LYS A 174 19.81 18.35 -13.11
C LYS A 174 20.98 18.97 -12.33
N VAL A 175 21.07 18.65 -11.03
CA VAL A 175 22.14 19.15 -10.15
C VAL A 175 23.50 18.64 -10.59
N THR A 176 23.61 17.35 -10.94
CA THR A 176 24.87 16.74 -11.38
C THR A 176 25.35 17.32 -12.70
N ASN A 177 24.44 17.51 -13.68
CA ASN A 177 24.77 18.13 -14.96
C ASN A 177 25.20 19.59 -14.80
N ALA A 178 24.51 20.36 -13.95
CA ALA A 178 24.87 21.74 -13.65
C ALA A 178 26.24 21.82 -12.94
N THR A 179 26.48 20.92 -11.97
CA THR A 179 27.77 20.82 -11.26
C THR A 179 28.93 20.57 -12.24
N ALA A 180 28.72 19.72 -13.25
CA ALA A 180 29.73 19.44 -14.27
C ALA A 180 30.10 20.68 -15.13
N ALA A 181 29.26 21.71 -15.13
CA ALA A 181 29.51 23.01 -15.74
C ALA A 181 30.07 24.06 -14.74
N GLU A 182 30.54 23.62 -13.57
CA GLU A 182 31.20 24.47 -12.57
C GLU A 182 30.34 25.66 -12.11
N VAL A 183 29.03 25.43 -11.96
CA VAL A 183 28.09 26.41 -11.41
C VAL A 183 28.34 26.65 -9.92
N ALA A 184 28.03 27.85 -9.42
CA ALA A 184 28.12 28.18 -8.00
C ALA A 184 26.94 27.62 -7.18
N GLY A 185 25.78 27.44 -7.80
CA GLY A 185 24.58 26.90 -7.15
C GLY A 185 23.43 26.63 -8.11
N VAL A 186 22.42 25.92 -7.63
CA VAL A 186 21.26 25.49 -8.42
C VAL A 186 19.96 25.85 -7.72
N VAL A 187 19.03 26.47 -8.44
CA VAL A 187 17.66 26.69 -8.00
C VAL A 187 16.73 25.96 -8.97
N ILE A 188 16.00 24.95 -8.50
CA ILE A 188 15.01 24.25 -9.31
C ILE A 188 13.63 24.81 -9.00
N TYR A 189 12.92 25.31 -10.02
CA TYR A 189 11.57 25.83 -9.83
C TYR A 189 10.49 24.90 -10.40
N ASN A 190 9.33 24.88 -9.75
CA ASN A 190 8.23 23.99 -10.10
C ASN A 190 7.65 24.31 -11.49
N ASN A 191 7.05 23.31 -12.15
CA ASN A 191 6.34 23.46 -13.42
C ASN A 191 4.83 23.74 -13.23
N ALA A 192 4.43 24.03 -12.00
CA ALA A 192 3.10 24.45 -11.59
C ALA A 192 3.25 25.56 -10.52
N PRO A 193 2.24 26.42 -10.31
CA PRO A 193 2.42 27.66 -9.55
C PRO A 193 2.91 27.47 -8.10
N GLU A 194 2.54 26.38 -7.47
CA GLU A 194 2.82 26.08 -6.07
C GLU A 194 4.29 25.72 -5.79
N LYS A 195 4.67 25.82 -4.51
CA LYS A 195 5.91 25.23 -4.00
C LYS A 195 5.90 23.70 -4.12
N PHE A 196 7.08 23.10 -4.14
CA PHE A 196 7.22 21.65 -4.12
C PHE A 196 8.29 21.23 -3.11
N SER A 197 8.17 20.01 -2.60
CA SER A 197 9.27 19.30 -1.95
C SER A 197 9.81 18.26 -2.94
N GLY A 198 11.12 18.01 -2.93
CA GLY A 198 11.77 17.10 -3.85
C GLY A 198 13.12 16.61 -3.32
N THR A 199 13.56 15.46 -3.82
CA THR A 199 14.85 14.85 -3.47
C THR A 199 15.76 14.78 -4.70
N VAL A 200 17.07 14.98 -4.50
CA VAL A 200 18.07 14.69 -5.54
C VAL A 200 18.33 13.18 -5.71
N GLY A 201 17.63 12.33 -4.97
CA GLY A 201 17.86 10.89 -4.94
C GLY A 201 18.99 10.55 -3.97
N GLU A 202 19.98 9.78 -4.42
CA GLU A 202 21.18 9.53 -3.64
C GLU A 202 22.04 10.81 -3.57
N ARG A 203 22.55 11.13 -2.38
CA ARG A 203 23.48 12.25 -2.19
C ARG A 203 24.75 12.02 -3.01
N VAL A 204 25.16 13.02 -3.78
CA VAL A 204 26.44 13.02 -4.50
C VAL A 204 27.34 14.08 -3.87
N GLU A 205 28.32 13.65 -3.09
CA GLU A 205 29.26 14.55 -2.41
C GLU A 205 30.04 15.39 -3.42
N GLY A 206 30.05 16.72 -3.20
CA GLY A 206 30.72 17.68 -4.07
C GLY A 206 29.83 18.24 -5.19
N ASN A 207 28.56 17.85 -5.27
CA ASN A 207 27.59 18.57 -6.11
C ASN A 207 27.42 20.03 -5.64
N ALA A 208 27.06 20.90 -6.58
CA ALA A 208 26.73 22.29 -6.28
C ALA A 208 25.53 22.38 -5.32
N PRO A 209 25.48 23.39 -4.43
CA PRO A 209 24.37 23.56 -3.51
C PRO A 209 23.06 23.76 -4.26
N ALA A 210 21.99 23.10 -3.83
CA ALA A 210 20.73 23.08 -4.58
C ALA A 210 19.49 23.27 -3.70
N GLY A 211 18.59 24.16 -4.14
CA GLY A 211 17.30 24.43 -3.50
C GLY A 211 16.11 24.35 -4.45
N SER A 212 14.92 24.39 -3.88
CA SER A 212 13.62 24.36 -4.57
C SER A 212 12.94 25.74 -4.50
N LEU A 213 12.16 26.07 -5.53
CA LEU A 213 11.36 27.29 -5.61
C LEU A 213 9.98 27.01 -6.22
N SER A 214 8.96 27.78 -5.85
CA SER A 214 7.65 27.68 -6.49
C SER A 214 7.69 28.03 -7.98
N GLY A 215 6.72 27.51 -8.74
CA GLY A 215 6.63 27.86 -10.15
C GLY A 215 6.30 29.33 -10.37
N ALA A 216 5.45 29.91 -9.51
CA ALA A 216 5.07 31.31 -9.61
C ALA A 216 6.27 32.27 -9.45
N GLN A 217 7.16 32.01 -8.48
CA GLN A 217 8.38 32.82 -8.32
C GLN A 217 9.41 32.50 -9.40
N GLY A 218 9.58 31.22 -9.75
CA GLY A 218 10.51 30.78 -10.79
C GLY A 218 10.21 31.36 -12.17
N ASP A 219 8.94 31.40 -12.58
CA ASP A 219 8.53 32.00 -13.86
C ASP A 219 8.89 33.49 -13.94
N VAL A 220 8.69 34.23 -12.84
CA VAL A 220 9.06 35.65 -12.76
C VAL A 220 10.57 35.85 -12.90
N LEU A 221 11.36 35.03 -12.19
CA LEU A 221 12.81 35.10 -12.25
C LEU A 221 13.34 34.70 -13.64
N ALA A 222 12.77 33.66 -14.25
CA ALA A 222 13.17 33.21 -15.58
C ALA A 222 12.95 34.30 -16.64
N GLU A 223 11.81 35.01 -16.63
CA GLU A 223 11.56 36.12 -17.54
C GLU A 223 12.48 37.32 -17.28
N LYS A 224 12.82 37.58 -16.01
CA LYS A 224 13.77 38.63 -15.62
C LYS A 224 15.18 38.34 -16.14
N ILE A 225 15.65 37.10 -16.01
CA ILE A 225 16.96 36.65 -16.51
C ILE A 225 17.01 36.71 -18.04
N LYS A 226 15.95 36.29 -18.76
CA LYS A 226 15.89 36.37 -20.24
C LYS A 226 15.93 37.80 -20.78
N ALA A 227 15.53 38.79 -19.98
CA ALA A 227 15.44 40.18 -20.41
C ALA A 227 16.79 40.91 -20.38
N VAL A 228 17.83 40.31 -19.81
CA VAL A 228 19.16 40.91 -19.62
C VAL A 228 20.23 40.12 -20.38
N ASP A 229 21.35 40.77 -20.67
CA ASP A 229 22.53 40.07 -21.17
C ASP A 229 23.31 39.53 -19.97
N PRO A 230 23.42 38.21 -19.76
CA PRO A 230 24.13 37.66 -18.61
C PRO A 230 25.62 38.03 -18.58
N LYS A 231 26.19 38.50 -19.71
CA LYS A 231 27.59 38.97 -19.80
C LYS A 231 27.77 40.43 -19.45
N ASP A 232 26.68 41.18 -19.24
CA ASP A 232 26.74 42.58 -18.83
C ASP A 232 26.54 42.70 -17.31
N PRO A 233 27.64 42.88 -16.53
CA PRO A 233 27.57 42.92 -15.07
C PRO A 233 26.79 44.13 -14.53
N GLU A 234 26.50 45.16 -15.33
CA GLU A 234 25.65 46.27 -14.88
C GLU A 234 24.15 45.94 -14.93
N THR A 235 23.77 44.90 -15.69
CA THR A 235 22.37 44.49 -15.87
C THR A 235 22.08 43.07 -15.43
N ALA A 236 23.11 42.31 -15.04
CA ALA A 236 22.97 40.95 -14.56
C ALA A 236 22.01 40.88 -13.36
N VAL A 237 21.15 39.87 -13.37
CA VAL A 237 20.35 39.51 -12.19
C VAL A 237 21.31 38.85 -11.21
N THR A 238 21.33 39.31 -9.97
CA THR A 238 22.24 38.82 -8.92
C THR A 238 21.45 38.18 -7.79
N ALA A 239 22.05 37.20 -7.13
CA ALA A 239 21.42 36.50 -6.02
C ALA A 239 22.39 36.30 -4.85
N ASP A 240 21.82 36.40 -3.65
CA ASP A 240 22.40 35.90 -2.41
C ASP A 240 21.71 34.59 -2.05
N MET A 241 22.48 33.53 -1.80
CA MET A 241 21.95 32.21 -1.48
C MET A 241 22.69 31.60 -0.29
N THR A 242 21.92 31.16 0.71
CA THR A 242 22.42 30.38 1.85
C THR A 242 21.60 29.11 1.96
N ILE A 243 22.29 27.97 2.01
CA ILE A 243 21.68 26.67 2.33
C ILE A 243 22.61 26.01 3.34
N GLU A 244 22.33 26.17 4.62
CA GLU A 244 23.04 25.42 5.65
C GLU A 244 22.45 24.02 5.74
N THR A 245 23.28 23.00 5.54
CA THR A 245 22.87 21.63 5.74
C THR A 245 23.98 20.80 6.40
N GLU A 246 23.60 19.92 7.30
CA GLU A 246 24.48 18.95 7.95
C GLU A 246 23.95 17.54 7.67
N PHE A 247 24.81 16.67 7.14
CA PHE A 247 24.51 15.26 7.01
C PHE A 247 25.06 14.52 8.23
N LYS A 248 24.19 13.91 9.01
CA LYS A 248 24.59 13.11 10.16
C LYS A 248 23.75 11.85 10.31
N ASP A 249 24.38 10.87 10.91
CA ASP A 249 23.76 9.62 11.31
C ASP A 249 22.91 9.85 12.58
N VAL A 250 21.61 9.64 12.47
CA VAL A 250 20.67 9.72 13.59
C VAL A 250 20.33 8.31 14.06
N GLU A 251 20.64 8.00 15.31
CA GLU A 251 20.25 6.73 15.94
C GLU A 251 18.75 6.73 16.25
N THR A 252 18.08 5.63 15.93
CA THR A 252 16.65 5.42 16.19
C THR A 252 16.37 3.92 16.33
N TRP A 253 15.11 3.51 16.47
CA TRP A 253 14.73 2.11 16.59
C TRP A 253 13.30 1.86 16.12
N ASN A 254 12.97 0.61 15.81
CA ASN A 254 11.58 0.13 15.78
C ASN A 254 11.23 -0.47 17.15
N VAL A 255 9.95 -0.45 17.53
CA VAL A 255 9.45 -1.25 18.66
C VAL A 255 8.68 -2.45 18.13
N MET A 256 9.15 -3.66 18.47
CA MET A 256 8.51 -4.93 18.12
C MET A 256 7.87 -5.52 19.36
N ALA A 257 6.63 -5.97 19.25
CA ALA A 257 5.92 -6.63 20.35
C ALA A 257 5.22 -7.90 19.85
N GLU A 258 5.49 -9.06 20.45
CA GLU A 258 4.94 -10.34 19.98
C GLU A 258 4.27 -11.14 21.11
N THR A 259 3.26 -11.92 20.76
CA THR A 259 2.58 -12.81 21.71
C THR A 259 3.53 -13.92 22.19
N LYS A 260 3.34 -14.38 23.43
CA LYS A 260 4.08 -15.54 23.96
C LYS A 260 3.59 -16.85 23.35
N ALA A 261 2.27 -17.01 23.25
CA ALA A 261 1.60 -18.17 22.65
C ALA A 261 1.45 -18.03 21.12
N GLY A 262 0.90 -19.05 20.47
CA GLY A 262 0.72 -19.12 19.02
C GLY A 262 1.90 -19.72 18.26
N ASP A 263 1.60 -20.27 17.08
CA ASP A 263 2.54 -20.93 16.18
C ASP A 263 3.62 -19.94 15.67
N PRO A 264 4.89 -20.10 16.08
CA PRO A 264 5.96 -19.22 15.63
C PRO A 264 6.28 -19.36 14.13
N ASP A 265 5.83 -20.42 13.46
CA ASP A 265 5.98 -20.61 12.01
C ASP A 265 4.82 -20.00 11.19
N ASN A 266 3.82 -19.45 11.88
CA ASN A 266 2.68 -18.71 11.32
C ASN A 266 2.53 -17.35 12.03
N VAL A 267 3.25 -16.34 11.55
CA VAL A 267 3.28 -14.99 12.11
C VAL A 267 2.32 -14.07 11.38
N GLN A 268 1.34 -13.56 12.12
CA GLN A 268 0.36 -12.57 11.68
C GLN A 268 0.81 -11.21 12.19
N MET A 269 1.19 -10.32 11.26
CA MET A 269 1.83 -9.07 11.61
C MET A 269 0.91 -7.88 11.38
N MET A 270 0.97 -6.90 12.27
CA MET A 270 0.22 -5.64 12.18
C MET A 270 1.16 -4.49 12.49
N GLY A 271 1.06 -3.36 11.78
CA GLY A 271 1.99 -2.25 11.99
C GLY A 271 1.42 -0.87 11.70
N ALA A 272 2.06 0.10 12.34
CA ALA A 272 1.82 1.54 12.20
C ALA A 272 3.11 2.28 12.57
N HIS A 273 3.49 3.31 11.86
CA HIS A 273 4.66 4.10 12.25
C HIS A 273 4.38 4.98 13.47
N LEU A 274 5.39 5.12 14.31
CA LEU A 274 5.34 5.79 15.61
C LEU A 274 5.87 7.22 15.55
N ASP A 275 6.75 7.49 14.60
CA ASP A 275 7.24 8.85 14.34
C ASP A 275 6.13 9.73 13.76
N GLY A 276 6.48 10.98 13.55
CA GLY A 276 5.68 11.95 12.82
C GLY A 276 6.61 13.04 12.32
N VAL A 277 6.08 13.99 11.55
CA VAL A 277 6.91 15.09 11.04
C VAL A 277 7.24 16.18 12.08
N PRO A 278 8.37 16.91 11.97
CA PRO A 278 8.71 18.00 12.89
C PRO A 278 7.77 19.21 12.78
N GLU A 279 6.99 19.33 11.70
CA GLU A 279 6.04 20.42 11.45
C GLU A 279 4.82 20.38 12.37
N GLY A 280 4.44 19.19 12.88
CA GLY A 280 3.17 19.02 13.56
C GLY A 280 3.13 17.90 14.60
N PRO A 281 2.08 17.87 15.44
CA PRO A 281 1.98 16.89 16.52
C PRO A 281 1.78 15.44 16.07
N GLY A 282 1.41 15.22 14.81
CA GLY A 282 1.26 13.89 14.22
C GLY A 282 0.20 13.06 14.93
N VAL A 283 -1.00 13.61 15.17
CA VAL A 283 -2.03 12.90 15.92
C VAL A 283 -2.77 11.91 15.02
N ASN A 284 -3.35 12.37 13.91
CA ASN A 284 -3.87 11.44 12.93
C ASN A 284 -2.73 10.68 12.27
N ASP A 285 -1.61 11.36 12.00
CA ASP A 285 -0.46 10.84 11.25
C ASP A 285 0.80 10.70 12.13
N ASN A 286 1.10 9.52 12.67
CA ASN A 286 0.26 8.32 12.69
C ASN A 286 0.04 7.77 14.11
N ALA A 287 -0.11 8.67 15.09
CA ALA A 287 -0.51 8.22 16.42
C ALA A 287 -1.88 7.53 16.42
N SER A 288 -2.74 7.78 15.42
CA SER A 288 -4.05 7.12 15.29
C SER A 288 -3.91 5.62 15.02
N GLY A 289 -3.06 5.20 14.06
CA GLY A 289 -2.78 3.79 13.77
C GLY A 289 -2.12 3.09 14.96
N VAL A 290 -1.12 3.74 15.58
CA VAL A 290 -0.48 3.24 16.81
C VAL A 290 -1.51 3.04 17.93
N ALA A 291 -2.37 4.03 18.18
CA ALA A 291 -3.41 3.94 19.19
C ALA A 291 -4.43 2.83 18.89
N GLY A 292 -4.72 2.58 17.61
CA GLY A 292 -5.51 1.45 17.14
C GLY A 292 -4.90 0.12 17.55
N LEU A 293 -3.61 -0.08 17.23
CA LEU A 293 -2.88 -1.30 17.57
C LEU A 293 -2.76 -1.54 19.08
N LEU A 294 -2.54 -0.47 19.87
CA LEU A 294 -2.53 -0.57 21.33
C LEU A 294 -3.89 -1.05 21.88
N ALA A 295 -5.00 -0.54 21.33
CA ALA A 295 -6.34 -0.99 21.73
C ALA A 295 -6.62 -2.44 21.31
N VAL A 296 -6.16 -2.87 20.13
CA VAL A 296 -6.21 -4.27 19.68
C VAL A 296 -5.41 -5.18 20.63
N ALA A 297 -4.20 -4.78 21.01
CA ALA A 297 -3.37 -5.55 21.94
C ALA A 297 -4.02 -5.68 23.34
N GLU A 298 -4.62 -4.60 23.87
CA GLU A 298 -5.39 -4.65 25.12
C GLU A 298 -6.64 -5.55 24.99
N GLY A 299 -7.35 -5.49 23.85
CA GLY A 299 -8.52 -6.34 23.57
C GLY A 299 -8.15 -7.83 23.48
N MET A 300 -7.08 -8.16 22.78
CA MET A 300 -6.53 -9.51 22.69
C MET A 300 -6.12 -10.05 24.07
N ALA A 301 -5.46 -9.24 24.90
CA ALA A 301 -5.04 -9.63 26.24
C ALA A 301 -6.20 -9.83 27.22
N ALA A 302 -7.38 -9.29 26.90
CA ALA A 302 -8.59 -9.45 27.71
C ALA A 302 -9.37 -10.75 27.40
N LEU A 303 -9.01 -11.47 26.33
CA LEU A 303 -9.59 -12.77 26.00
C LEU A 303 -8.99 -13.87 26.88
N ASP A 304 -9.82 -14.84 27.29
CA ASP A 304 -9.42 -15.97 28.13
C ASP A 304 -8.81 -17.15 27.34
N TYR A 305 -8.50 -16.95 26.06
CA TYR A 305 -7.96 -17.97 25.14
C TYR A 305 -6.57 -17.57 24.63
N GLU A 306 -5.71 -18.55 24.40
CA GLU A 306 -4.41 -18.32 23.77
C GLU A 306 -4.58 -18.21 22.25
N VAL A 307 -3.81 -17.32 21.62
CA VAL A 307 -3.76 -17.20 20.15
C VAL A 307 -3.21 -18.49 19.53
N ASP A 308 -3.79 -18.90 18.40
CA ASP A 308 -3.32 -20.05 17.62
C ASP A 308 -2.12 -19.69 16.76
N ASN A 309 -2.15 -18.50 16.16
CA ASN A 309 -1.07 -17.96 15.35
C ASN A 309 -0.24 -16.95 16.15
N LYS A 310 1.06 -16.85 15.87
CA LYS A 310 1.90 -15.84 16.48
C LYS A 310 1.47 -14.46 16.01
N VAL A 311 1.09 -13.56 16.91
CA VAL A 311 0.80 -12.17 16.53
C VAL A 311 1.99 -11.28 16.85
N ARG A 312 2.40 -10.47 15.88
CA ARG A 312 3.49 -9.50 16.01
C ARG A 312 3.03 -8.10 15.63
N PHE A 313 3.27 -7.15 16.51
CA PHE A 313 3.07 -5.73 16.27
C PHE A 313 4.41 -5.07 15.93
N GLY A 314 4.43 -4.27 14.87
CA GLY A 314 5.55 -3.41 14.48
C GLY A 314 5.17 -1.93 14.63
N PHE A 315 5.89 -1.22 15.49
CA PHE A 315 5.79 0.23 15.61
C PHE A 315 7.04 0.85 15.00
N TRP A 316 6.90 1.37 13.79
CA TRP A 316 8.04 1.73 12.94
C TRP A 316 8.59 3.10 13.32
N GLY A 317 9.92 3.24 13.23
CA GLY A 317 10.55 4.55 13.29
C GLY A 317 11.01 5.00 11.90
N ALA A 318 11.12 6.30 11.70
CA ALA A 318 11.67 6.88 10.48
C ALA A 318 10.87 6.51 9.20
N GLU A 319 9.55 6.39 9.32
CA GLU A 319 8.67 6.24 8.16
C GLU A 319 8.69 7.52 7.32
N GLU A 320 8.62 8.67 8.01
CA GLU A 320 8.44 10.01 7.43
C GLU A 320 9.62 10.48 6.57
N VAL A 321 10.76 9.80 6.71
CA VAL A 321 11.98 10.05 5.96
C VAL A 321 12.27 8.97 4.91
N GLY A 322 11.27 8.15 4.57
CA GLY A 322 11.31 7.19 3.48
C GLY A 322 11.25 5.73 3.93
N LEU A 323 10.28 5.37 4.79
CA LEU A 323 9.97 3.99 5.19
C LEU A 323 11.16 3.25 5.83
N VAL A 324 12.08 3.98 6.47
CA VAL A 324 13.40 3.44 6.79
C VAL A 324 13.29 2.33 7.84
N GLY A 325 12.41 2.45 8.82
CA GLY A 325 12.22 1.46 9.87
C GLY A 325 11.69 0.11 9.38
N SER A 326 10.56 0.11 8.67
CA SER A 326 9.99 -1.12 8.10
C SER A 326 10.91 -1.74 7.05
N THR A 327 11.50 -0.92 6.19
CA THR A 327 12.51 -1.36 5.21
C THR A 327 13.72 -1.99 5.88
N HIS A 328 14.23 -1.38 6.97
CA HIS A 328 15.34 -1.94 7.74
C HIS A 328 14.95 -3.30 8.32
N TYR A 329 13.77 -3.42 8.94
CA TYR A 329 13.30 -4.66 9.54
C TYR A 329 13.20 -5.80 8.52
N VAL A 330 12.51 -5.56 7.40
CA VAL A 330 12.30 -6.60 6.38
C VAL A 330 13.60 -6.97 5.69
N ASN A 331 14.44 -5.99 5.33
CA ASN A 331 15.73 -6.27 4.70
C ASN A 331 16.69 -7.00 5.64
N ASP A 332 16.68 -6.68 6.94
CA ASP A 332 17.48 -7.38 7.93
C ASP A 332 17.10 -8.87 7.99
N LEU A 333 15.80 -9.18 8.00
CA LEU A 333 15.30 -10.54 7.92
C LEU A 333 15.66 -11.20 6.59
N ALA A 334 15.39 -10.57 5.45
CA ALA A 334 15.69 -11.13 4.13
C ALA A 334 17.18 -11.49 3.97
N GLN A 335 18.07 -10.66 4.51
CA GLN A 335 19.51 -10.85 4.40
C GLN A 335 20.07 -11.83 5.43
N LYS A 336 19.61 -11.76 6.68
CA LYS A 336 20.22 -12.53 7.79
C LYS A 336 19.44 -13.80 8.11
N ASN A 337 18.11 -13.76 8.05
CA ASN A 337 17.20 -14.82 8.47
C ASN A 337 16.00 -14.97 7.51
N PRO A 338 16.21 -15.31 6.21
CA PRO A 338 15.13 -15.35 5.23
C PRO A 338 14.03 -16.38 5.55
N GLU A 339 14.34 -17.41 6.34
CA GLU A 339 13.35 -18.35 6.83
C GLU A 339 12.40 -17.74 7.87
N GLU A 340 12.85 -16.75 8.66
CA GLU A 340 11.98 -16.01 9.58
C GLU A 340 11.06 -15.04 8.84
N LEU A 341 11.53 -14.45 7.73
CA LEU A 341 10.70 -13.61 6.87
C LEU A 341 9.53 -14.41 6.28
N LYS A 342 9.78 -15.63 5.79
CA LYS A 342 8.74 -16.53 5.25
C LYS A 342 7.69 -16.97 6.26
N LYS A 343 7.96 -16.84 7.56
CA LYS A 343 6.98 -17.13 8.62
C LYS A 343 5.96 -16.02 8.77
N ILE A 344 6.26 -14.80 8.30
CA ILE A 344 5.28 -13.71 8.23
C ILE A 344 4.30 -14.03 7.11
N LYS A 345 3.06 -14.34 7.47
CA LYS A 345 2.00 -14.77 6.55
C LYS A 345 1.09 -13.63 6.12
N ALA A 346 1.01 -12.59 6.93
CA ALA A 346 0.24 -11.39 6.66
C ALA A 346 0.89 -10.18 7.30
N TYR A 347 0.74 -9.02 6.67
CA TYR A 347 1.04 -7.72 7.24
C TYR A 347 -0.13 -6.76 7.05
N LEU A 348 -0.78 -6.37 8.15
CA LEU A 348 -1.85 -5.36 8.15
C LEU A 348 -1.28 -3.99 8.53
N ASN A 349 -1.36 -3.03 7.62
CA ASN A 349 -0.87 -1.67 7.81
C ASN A 349 -1.99 -0.73 8.24
N TYR A 350 -1.75 0.07 9.27
CA TYR A 350 -2.69 1.07 9.75
C TYR A 350 -2.01 2.43 9.77
N ASP A 351 -2.43 3.27 8.85
CA ASP A 351 -1.91 4.60 8.69
C ASP A 351 -3.06 5.59 8.57
N MET A 352 -3.07 6.61 9.41
CA MET A 352 -4.12 7.63 9.46
C MET A 352 -5.55 7.04 9.48
N ILE A 353 -6.05 6.61 10.64
CA ILE A 353 -7.40 6.05 10.81
C ILE A 353 -8.42 7.05 11.42
N GLY A 354 -8.04 8.31 11.57
CA GLY A 354 -8.77 9.33 12.33
C GLY A 354 -9.06 10.63 11.58
N SER A 355 -8.99 10.65 10.24
CA SER A 355 -9.12 11.89 9.47
C SER A 355 -10.48 12.58 9.67
N GLU A 356 -10.47 13.92 9.69
CA GLU A 356 -11.67 14.76 9.80
C GLU A 356 -12.62 14.65 8.60
N ASN A 357 -12.08 14.50 7.38
CA ASN A 357 -12.84 14.42 6.13
C ASN A 357 -12.70 13.01 5.54
N TYR A 358 -12.61 12.02 6.42
CA TYR A 358 -12.28 10.63 6.13
C TYR A 358 -13.08 10.00 4.98
N VAL A 359 -12.43 9.09 4.26
CA VAL A 359 -13.09 7.98 3.59
C VAL A 359 -12.95 6.73 4.45
N VAL A 360 -13.75 5.69 4.18
CA VAL A 360 -13.52 4.36 4.75
C VAL A 360 -12.79 3.54 3.71
N GLY A 361 -11.46 3.55 3.77
CA GLY A 361 -10.59 2.93 2.78
C GLY A 361 -10.00 1.59 3.21
N THR A 362 -10.02 0.60 2.31
CA THR A 362 -9.24 -0.66 2.38
C THR A 362 -8.08 -0.58 1.38
N LEU A 363 -6.92 -1.19 1.68
CA LEU A 363 -5.86 -1.30 0.68
C LEU A 363 -6.27 -2.29 -0.42
N ASP A 364 -6.55 -1.76 -1.61
CA ASP A 364 -7.13 -2.50 -2.75
C ASP A 364 -6.09 -3.39 -3.42
N SER A 365 -6.13 -4.66 -3.04
CA SER A 365 -5.15 -5.69 -3.36
C SER A 365 -5.53 -6.52 -4.56
N ASP A 366 -6.81 -6.52 -4.96
CA ASP A 366 -7.28 -7.18 -6.18
C ASP A 366 -7.47 -6.21 -7.36
N GLY A 367 -7.37 -4.91 -7.10
CA GLY A 367 -7.50 -3.84 -8.09
C GLY A 367 -8.94 -3.62 -8.56
N SER A 368 -9.92 -4.02 -7.76
CA SER A 368 -11.34 -4.00 -8.12
C SER A 368 -11.95 -2.59 -8.11
N ASP A 369 -11.49 -1.72 -7.23
CA ASP A 369 -11.99 -0.35 -7.04
C ASP A 369 -11.03 0.69 -7.66
N VAL A 370 -9.73 0.48 -7.51
CA VAL A 370 -8.64 1.30 -8.05
C VAL A 370 -7.59 0.41 -8.74
N PRO A 371 -7.11 0.77 -9.94
CA PRO A 371 -6.09 -0.04 -10.62
C PRO A 371 -4.79 -0.14 -9.83
N ILE A 372 -4.21 -1.34 -9.75
CA ILE A 372 -2.86 -1.54 -9.20
C ILE A 372 -1.85 -0.72 -10.02
N PRO A 373 -1.04 0.15 -9.38
CA PRO A 373 -0.06 0.97 -10.11
C PRO A 373 0.98 0.15 -10.86
N ASP A 374 1.45 0.68 -12.00
CA ASP A 374 2.49 0.04 -12.81
C ASP A 374 3.75 -0.24 -11.97
N GLY A 375 4.20 -1.49 -11.97
CA GLY A 375 5.41 -1.92 -11.25
C GLY A 375 5.19 -2.34 -9.81
N VAL A 376 3.97 -2.21 -9.27
CA VAL A 376 3.61 -2.78 -7.96
C VAL A 376 3.21 -4.24 -8.14
N ASN A 377 3.91 -5.15 -7.47
CA ASN A 377 3.61 -6.58 -7.47
C ASN A 377 2.93 -6.97 -6.16
N VAL A 378 1.62 -6.78 -6.07
CA VAL A 378 0.83 -7.16 -4.90
C VAL A 378 0.98 -8.67 -4.66
N PRO A 379 1.46 -9.11 -3.47
CA PRO A 379 1.70 -10.53 -3.22
C PRO A 379 0.40 -11.34 -3.13
N GLU A 380 0.45 -12.60 -3.55
CA GLU A 380 -0.64 -13.57 -3.39
C GLU A 380 -1.08 -13.66 -1.92
N GLY A 381 -2.38 -13.75 -1.64
CA GLY A 381 -2.92 -13.69 -0.27
C GLY A 381 -3.38 -12.28 0.15
N SER A 382 -2.97 -11.22 -0.55
CA SER A 382 -3.32 -9.84 -0.18
C SER A 382 -4.80 -9.53 -0.43
N ALA A 383 -5.40 -10.10 -1.49
CA ALA A 383 -6.83 -9.97 -1.78
C ALA A 383 -7.70 -10.63 -0.68
N GLU A 384 -7.25 -11.76 -0.14
CA GLU A 384 -7.90 -12.44 0.97
C GLU A 384 -7.78 -11.62 2.27
N LEU A 385 -6.66 -10.94 2.49
CA LEU A 385 -6.50 -10.02 3.62
C LEU A 385 -7.38 -8.77 3.49
N GLU A 386 -7.55 -8.24 2.29
CA GLU A 386 -8.51 -7.18 2.01
C GLU A 386 -9.94 -7.61 2.29
N GLN A 387 -10.32 -8.82 1.86
CA GLN A 387 -11.67 -9.36 2.04
C GLN A 387 -12.11 -9.36 3.51
N ILE A 388 -11.18 -9.59 4.46
CA ILE A 388 -11.46 -9.50 5.90
C ILE A 388 -12.09 -8.15 6.26
N PHE A 389 -11.63 -7.05 5.65
CA PHE A 389 -12.16 -5.72 5.91
C PHE A 389 -13.41 -5.42 5.10
N THR A 390 -13.45 -5.78 3.81
CA THR A 390 -14.62 -5.49 2.97
C THR A 390 -15.84 -6.27 3.48
N ASP A 391 -15.67 -7.55 3.84
CA ASP A 391 -16.73 -8.38 4.41
C ASP A 391 -17.19 -7.84 5.76
N PHE A 392 -16.25 -7.36 6.60
CA PHE A 392 -16.59 -6.71 7.87
C PHE A 392 -17.46 -5.47 7.63
N PHE A 393 -17.07 -4.59 6.71
CA PHE A 393 -17.83 -3.37 6.45
C PHE A 393 -19.18 -3.66 5.81
N ASP A 394 -19.24 -4.59 4.86
CA ASP A 394 -20.49 -5.01 4.20
C ASP A 394 -21.46 -5.65 5.19
N ALA A 395 -20.97 -6.51 6.09
CA ALA A 395 -21.78 -7.12 7.16
C ALA A 395 -22.33 -6.10 8.16
N ASN A 396 -21.72 -4.92 8.25
CA ASN A 396 -22.13 -3.82 9.12
C ASN A 396 -22.88 -2.70 8.39
N ASP A 397 -23.29 -2.92 7.13
CA ASP A 397 -23.93 -1.91 6.27
C ASP A 397 -23.12 -0.60 6.19
N GLN A 398 -21.79 -0.68 6.33
CA GLN A 398 -20.87 0.46 6.30
C GLN A 398 -20.28 0.57 4.89
N PRO A 399 -20.57 1.64 4.13
CA PRO A 399 -19.90 1.85 2.86
C PRO A 399 -18.38 1.88 3.04
N HIS A 400 -17.66 1.38 2.05
CA HIS A 400 -16.21 1.43 1.93
C HIS A 400 -15.79 1.71 0.48
N ILE A 401 -14.49 1.92 0.28
CA ILE A 401 -13.81 2.04 -1.02
C ILE A 401 -12.42 1.41 -0.94
N GLY A 402 -11.92 0.93 -2.08
CA GLY A 402 -10.52 0.61 -2.27
C GLY A 402 -9.62 1.84 -2.34
N THR A 403 -8.40 1.69 -1.85
CA THR A 403 -7.33 2.70 -1.86
C THR A 403 -6.07 2.13 -2.48
N GLU A 404 -5.34 2.95 -3.22
CA GLU A 404 -4.20 2.49 -4.01
C GLU A 404 -2.97 2.16 -3.16
N PHE A 405 -2.17 1.21 -3.61
CA PHE A 405 -0.80 1.01 -3.14
C PHE A 405 0.12 2.10 -3.70
N SER A 406 0.08 3.27 -3.08
CA SER A 406 0.90 4.44 -3.48
C SER A 406 2.39 4.31 -3.17
N GLY A 407 2.78 3.33 -2.34
CA GLY A 407 4.16 3.14 -1.86
C GLY A 407 4.60 4.15 -0.80
N ARG A 408 3.65 4.86 -0.18
CA ARG A 408 3.88 5.93 0.81
C ARG A 408 3.62 5.49 2.26
N SER A 409 3.74 4.21 2.58
CA SER A 409 3.62 3.69 3.94
C SER A 409 4.30 2.33 4.08
N ASP A 410 4.41 1.83 5.31
CA ASP A 410 5.27 0.70 5.67
C ASP A 410 4.93 -0.63 4.99
N TYR A 411 3.72 -0.80 4.44
CA TYR A 411 3.37 -1.98 3.65
C TYR A 411 4.30 -2.21 2.47
N GLN A 412 4.94 -1.17 1.93
CA GLN A 412 5.76 -1.28 0.71
C GLN A 412 6.96 -2.22 0.92
N ALA A 413 7.60 -2.16 2.08
CA ALA A 413 8.73 -3.03 2.42
C ALA A 413 8.33 -4.52 2.39
N PHE A 414 7.08 -4.82 2.78
CA PHE A 414 6.52 -6.17 2.78
C PHE A 414 6.13 -6.65 1.38
N ILE A 415 5.49 -5.78 0.58
CA ILE A 415 5.20 -6.03 -0.85
C ILE A 415 6.47 -6.39 -1.60
N ASP A 416 7.52 -5.58 -1.45
CA ASP A 416 8.82 -5.76 -2.13
C ASP A 416 9.50 -7.10 -1.80
N ASN A 417 9.08 -7.74 -0.70
CA ASN A 417 9.61 -9.00 -0.20
C ASN A 417 8.58 -10.15 -0.25
N GLY A 418 7.46 -9.97 -0.97
CA GLY A 418 6.48 -11.02 -1.23
C GLY A 418 5.65 -11.43 0.00
N VAL A 419 5.54 -10.57 1.01
CA VAL A 419 4.67 -10.81 2.17
C VAL A 419 3.29 -10.24 1.85
N PRO A 420 2.20 -11.03 1.99
CA PRO A 420 0.84 -10.56 1.73
C PRO A 420 0.48 -9.38 2.63
N VAL A 421 -0.17 -8.36 2.06
CA VAL A 421 -0.50 -7.12 2.78
C VAL A 421 -1.97 -6.75 2.65
N SER A 422 -2.48 -6.04 3.65
CA SER A 422 -3.69 -5.22 3.50
C SER A 422 -3.66 -4.14 4.59
N GLY A 423 -4.73 -3.38 4.76
CA GLY A 423 -4.76 -2.28 5.71
C GLY A 423 -5.98 -1.39 5.58
N LEU A 424 -6.05 -0.41 6.48
CA LEU A 424 -7.10 0.59 6.51
C LEU A 424 -6.49 1.99 6.41
N PHE A 425 -7.16 2.86 5.65
CA PHE A 425 -6.70 4.22 5.41
C PHE A 425 -7.88 5.20 5.37
N SER A 426 -7.85 6.23 6.21
CA SER A 426 -8.91 7.25 6.23
C SER A 426 -8.70 8.38 5.21
N GLY A 427 -7.52 8.43 4.57
CA GLY A 427 -7.16 9.40 3.55
C GLY A 427 -6.21 10.49 4.05
N ALA A 428 -5.39 11.02 3.12
CA ALA A 428 -4.46 12.12 3.34
C ALA A 428 -4.73 13.30 2.39
N ASP A 429 -3.83 13.56 1.45
CA ASP A 429 -3.85 14.74 0.58
C ASP A 429 -4.75 14.62 -0.67
N GLY A 430 -5.34 13.45 -0.92
CA GLY A 430 -6.30 13.24 -2.00
C GLY A 430 -7.57 14.07 -1.84
N ILE A 431 -8.14 14.59 -2.92
CA ILE A 431 -9.35 15.43 -2.87
C ILE A 431 -10.60 14.56 -2.75
N LYS A 432 -11.44 14.86 -1.75
CA LYS A 432 -12.72 14.19 -1.55
C LYS A 432 -13.70 14.53 -2.66
N THR A 433 -14.29 13.50 -3.27
CA THR A 433 -15.25 13.66 -4.37
C THR A 433 -16.69 13.84 -3.85
N GLU A 434 -17.60 14.28 -4.72
CA GLU A 434 -19.04 14.32 -4.39
C GLU A 434 -19.61 12.92 -4.09
N ALA A 435 -19.10 11.88 -4.76
CA ALA A 435 -19.48 10.49 -4.51
C ALA A 435 -19.00 10.00 -3.13
N ASP A 436 -17.78 10.40 -2.72
CA ASP A 436 -17.27 10.13 -1.38
C ASP A 436 -18.14 10.83 -0.32
N VAL A 437 -18.62 12.05 -0.58
CA VAL A 437 -19.52 12.77 0.34
C VAL A 437 -20.87 12.07 0.47
N GLU A 438 -21.40 11.49 -0.61
CA GLU A 438 -22.64 10.70 -0.54
C GLU A 438 -22.48 9.47 0.36
N LYS A 439 -21.31 8.82 0.34
CA LYS A 439 -21.01 7.63 1.16
C LYS A 439 -20.64 7.98 2.61
N PHE A 440 -19.80 8.99 2.82
CA PHE A 440 -19.08 9.22 4.08
C PHE A 440 -19.36 10.59 4.72
N GLY A 441 -20.13 11.45 4.05
CA GLY A 441 -20.28 12.85 4.42
C GLY A 441 -18.99 13.67 4.25
N GLY A 442 -18.88 14.77 4.98
CA GLY A 442 -17.74 15.70 4.86
C GLY A 442 -17.92 16.74 3.75
N THR A 443 -16.82 17.21 3.16
CA THR A 443 -16.81 18.31 2.19
C THR A 443 -16.08 17.92 0.90
N ALA A 444 -16.79 17.97 -0.23
CA ALA A 444 -16.23 17.73 -1.54
C ALA A 444 -15.29 18.87 -1.98
N GLY A 445 -14.29 18.56 -2.81
CA GLY A 445 -13.31 19.55 -3.27
C GLY A 445 -12.28 19.97 -2.23
N VAL A 446 -12.28 19.32 -1.06
CA VAL A 446 -11.34 19.50 0.04
C VAL A 446 -10.52 18.21 0.20
N LYS A 447 -9.26 18.31 0.66
CA LYS A 447 -8.44 17.14 0.98
C LYS A 447 -9.18 16.18 1.94
N ARG A 448 -8.94 14.88 1.79
CA ARG A 448 -9.48 13.83 2.67
C ARG A 448 -8.95 13.99 4.09
N ASP A 449 -7.78 14.57 4.27
CA ASP A 449 -7.28 15.17 5.51
C ASP A 449 -6.67 16.55 5.20
N ARG A 450 -7.23 17.62 5.77
CA ARG A 450 -6.72 18.99 5.61
C ARG A 450 -5.47 19.29 6.41
N TYR A 451 -5.21 18.50 7.45
CA TYR A 451 -4.23 18.76 8.49
C TYR A 451 -3.01 17.85 8.38
N TYR A 452 -3.02 16.89 7.47
CA TYR A 452 -1.85 16.08 7.08
C TYR A 452 -0.58 16.93 6.94
N HIS A 453 0.45 16.58 7.73
CA HIS A 453 1.74 17.30 7.83
C HIS A 453 1.63 18.78 8.19
N THR A 454 0.66 19.17 9.02
CA THR A 454 0.53 20.56 9.52
C THR A 454 0.51 20.64 11.05
N PRO A 455 0.78 21.82 11.63
CA PRO A 455 0.62 22.05 13.08
C PRO A 455 -0.80 21.76 13.60
N GLU A 456 -1.78 21.74 12.70
CA GLU A 456 -3.18 21.43 12.98
C GLU A 456 -3.49 19.93 13.01
N ASP A 457 -2.53 19.03 12.71
CA ASP A 457 -2.69 17.60 13.00
C ASP A 457 -2.60 17.35 14.51
N ASN A 458 -3.67 17.73 15.21
CA ASN A 458 -3.79 17.71 16.64
C ASN A 458 -5.11 17.03 17.06
N LEU A 459 -5.22 16.73 18.36
CA LEU A 459 -6.34 15.97 18.91
C LEU A 459 -7.71 16.63 18.72
N GLU A 460 -7.78 17.96 18.54
CA GLU A 460 -9.06 18.66 18.33
C GLU A 460 -9.66 18.38 16.95
N ASN A 461 -8.80 18.04 15.99
CA ASN A 461 -9.18 17.84 14.59
C ASN A 461 -9.38 16.37 14.21
N VAL A 462 -9.11 15.42 15.11
CA VAL A 462 -9.35 14.00 14.84
C VAL A 462 -10.85 13.69 14.83
N SER A 463 -11.29 12.93 13.83
CA SER A 463 -12.66 12.41 13.77
C SER A 463 -12.83 11.21 14.67
N LYS A 464 -13.53 11.42 15.80
CA LYS A 464 -14.00 10.31 16.66
C LYS A 464 -14.92 9.33 15.92
N GLU A 465 -15.61 9.78 14.88
CA GLU A 465 -16.46 8.90 14.09
C GLU A 465 -15.64 7.97 13.21
N SER A 466 -14.59 8.49 12.58
CA SER A 466 -13.64 7.67 11.83
C SER A 466 -13.02 6.58 12.73
N LEU A 467 -12.58 6.95 13.93
CA LEU A 467 -12.09 5.98 14.91
C LEU A 467 -13.14 4.93 15.32
N ARG A 468 -14.43 5.29 15.40
CA ARG A 468 -15.51 4.34 15.72
C ARG A 468 -15.75 3.32 14.61
N ILE A 469 -15.50 3.70 13.36
CA ILE A 469 -15.66 2.82 12.20
C ILE A 469 -14.46 1.87 12.10
N PHE A 470 -13.24 2.41 12.17
CA PHE A 470 -12.03 1.62 11.93
C PHE A 470 -11.65 0.71 13.11
N ALA A 471 -11.81 1.16 14.36
CA ALA A 471 -11.31 0.40 15.51
C ALA A 471 -11.93 -1.02 15.66
N PRO A 472 -13.25 -1.22 15.48
CA PRO A 472 -13.84 -2.56 15.47
C PRO A 472 -13.32 -3.43 14.32
N ALA A 473 -13.14 -2.86 13.12
CA ALA A 473 -12.60 -3.59 11.96
C ALA A 473 -11.16 -4.07 12.22
N MET A 474 -10.33 -3.25 12.89
CA MET A 474 -9.00 -3.64 13.32
C MET A 474 -9.03 -4.81 14.31
N GLY A 475 -9.93 -4.75 15.30
CA GLY A 475 -10.11 -5.83 16.27
C GLY A 475 -10.60 -7.13 15.62
N PHE A 476 -11.55 -7.04 14.70
CA PHE A 476 -12.06 -8.17 13.92
C PHE A 476 -10.95 -8.81 13.09
N ALA A 477 -10.20 -8.03 12.31
CA ALA A 477 -9.11 -8.56 11.48
C ALA A 477 -8.01 -9.20 12.34
N ALA A 478 -7.65 -8.58 13.45
CA ALA A 478 -6.69 -9.16 14.39
C ALA A 478 -7.18 -10.48 14.97
N HIS A 479 -8.47 -10.58 15.28
CA HIS A 479 -9.08 -11.83 15.74
C HIS A 479 -9.03 -12.92 14.67
N THR A 480 -9.52 -12.60 13.47
CA THR A 480 -9.58 -13.53 12.33
C THR A 480 -8.21 -14.12 12.00
N LEU A 481 -7.15 -13.33 12.11
CA LEU A 481 -5.79 -13.81 11.86
C LEU A 481 -5.19 -14.55 13.07
N ALA A 482 -5.50 -14.13 14.29
CA ALA A 482 -4.87 -14.70 15.49
C ALA A 482 -5.41 -16.08 15.90
N TYR A 483 -6.67 -16.39 15.60
CA TYR A 483 -7.37 -17.58 16.06
C TYR A 483 -7.85 -18.46 14.90
N ASN A 484 -7.72 -19.77 15.04
CA ASN A 484 -8.35 -20.74 14.17
C ASN A 484 -9.81 -20.87 14.59
N LEU A 485 -10.72 -20.31 13.78
CA LEU A 485 -12.15 -20.44 14.00
C LEU A 485 -12.60 -21.86 13.59
N GLU A 486 -12.38 -22.85 14.46
CA GLU A 486 -13.16 -24.08 14.37
C GLU A 486 -14.57 -23.78 14.91
N GLU A 487 -15.62 -24.02 14.11
CA GLU A 487 -16.99 -23.96 14.60
C GLU A 487 -17.15 -25.03 15.70
N GLU A 488 -17.27 -24.61 16.97
CA GLU A 488 -17.58 -25.53 18.06
C GLU A 488 -18.99 -26.12 17.84
N ASP A 489 -19.05 -27.40 17.46
CA ASP A 489 -20.27 -28.20 17.50
C ASP A 489 -20.79 -28.28 18.96
N ASP A 490 -21.87 -27.55 19.27
CA ASP A 490 -22.59 -27.60 20.57
C ASP A 490 -23.04 -29.04 20.87
N ASP A 491 -22.50 -29.62 21.94
CA ASP A 491 -22.80 -30.96 22.42
C ASP A 491 -24.11 -31.01 23.23
N ASN A 492 -25.22 -30.55 22.64
CA ASN A 492 -26.57 -30.78 23.18
C ASN A 492 -27.62 -31.01 22.09
N GLY A 493 -27.70 -32.27 21.64
CA GLY A 493 -28.84 -32.76 20.85
C GLY A 493 -29.02 -34.26 21.06
N ASP A 494 -30.11 -34.63 21.72
CA ASP A 494 -30.50 -35.98 22.13
C ASP A 494 -30.30 -37.09 21.09
N ASP A 495 -29.88 -38.24 21.61
CA ASP A 495 -29.91 -39.59 21.04
C ASP A 495 -31.25 -39.88 20.32
N ASP A 496 -31.23 -39.93 18.98
CA ASP A 496 -32.13 -40.81 18.23
C ASP A 496 -31.37 -41.49 17.09
N GLY A 497 -31.12 -42.77 17.28
CA GLY A 497 -30.43 -43.61 16.31
C GLY A 497 -31.17 -43.70 14.98
N GLY A 498 -30.53 -43.23 13.92
CA GLY A 498 -31.03 -43.33 12.55
C GLY A 498 -29.86 -43.41 11.55
N LYS A 499 -29.56 -44.64 11.14
CA LYS A 499 -28.80 -45.11 9.96
C LYS A 499 -28.17 -44.05 9.03
N ASP A 500 -26.88 -44.27 8.76
CA ASP A 500 -26.14 -43.88 7.56
C ASP A 500 -27.05 -43.80 6.33
N ASP A 501 -27.26 -42.57 5.82
CA ASP A 501 -27.66 -42.29 4.45
C ASP A 501 -26.94 -41.01 4.00
N ASP A 502 -26.31 -41.12 2.84
CA ASP A 502 -25.35 -40.21 2.20
C ASP A 502 -25.68 -38.70 2.28
N ALA A 503 -24.77 -37.91 2.87
CA ALA A 503 -24.71 -36.48 2.61
C ALA A 503 -24.23 -36.25 1.15
N PRO A 504 -24.88 -35.37 0.37
CA PRO A 504 -24.40 -35.06 -0.98
C PRO A 504 -23.00 -34.44 -0.91
N ALA A 505 -22.10 -34.88 -1.80
CA ALA A 505 -20.74 -34.34 -1.89
C ALA A 505 -20.76 -32.82 -2.01
N GLU A 506 -19.91 -32.14 -1.22
CA GLU A 506 -19.67 -30.71 -1.33
C GLU A 506 -19.31 -30.35 -2.78
N ARG A 507 -19.94 -29.29 -3.26
CA ARG A 507 -19.83 -28.83 -4.63
C ARG A 507 -18.54 -28.04 -4.80
N GLY A 508 -17.68 -28.44 -5.73
CA GLY A 508 -16.36 -27.83 -5.88
C GLY A 508 -15.67 -28.16 -7.20
N LEU A 509 -14.59 -27.43 -7.49
CA LEU A 509 -13.72 -27.65 -8.65
C LEU A 509 -12.30 -27.96 -8.18
N THR A 510 -11.68 -28.97 -8.79
CA THR A 510 -10.26 -29.28 -8.62
C THR A 510 -9.57 -29.23 -9.97
N VAL A 511 -8.51 -28.44 -10.07
CA VAL A 511 -7.66 -28.35 -11.28
C VAL A 511 -6.28 -28.87 -10.93
N LYS A 512 -5.81 -29.94 -11.58
CA LYS A 512 -4.52 -30.58 -11.26
C LYS A 512 -3.73 -31.00 -12.50
N PRO A 513 -2.45 -30.59 -12.62
CA PRO A 513 -1.77 -29.62 -11.76
C PRO A 513 -2.23 -28.18 -12.03
N GLU A 514 -2.15 -27.30 -11.04
CA GLU A 514 -2.44 -25.85 -11.18
C GLU A 514 -1.32 -25.12 -11.95
N GLN A 515 -0.12 -25.72 -11.98
CA GLN A 515 1.00 -25.28 -12.80
C GLN A 515 1.62 -26.45 -13.55
N ILE A 516 1.85 -26.30 -14.85
CA ILE A 516 2.38 -27.35 -15.71
C ILE A 516 3.46 -26.81 -16.64
N SER A 517 4.50 -27.59 -16.90
CA SER A 517 5.51 -27.20 -17.88
C SER A 517 4.91 -27.21 -19.30
N PRO A 518 5.35 -26.34 -20.23
CA PRO A 518 4.89 -26.39 -21.61
C PRO A 518 5.10 -27.75 -22.29
N ALA A 519 6.15 -28.49 -21.88
CA ALA A 519 6.46 -29.82 -22.38
C ALA A 519 5.50 -30.90 -21.85
N ASP A 520 5.08 -30.79 -20.58
CA ASP A 520 4.11 -31.72 -20.00
C ASP A 520 2.68 -31.39 -20.45
N PHE A 521 2.35 -30.13 -20.71
CA PHE A 521 1.02 -29.73 -21.18
C PHE A 521 0.67 -30.26 -22.57
N VAL A 522 1.66 -30.45 -23.45
CA VAL A 522 1.44 -31.07 -24.78
C VAL A 522 1.51 -32.61 -24.77
N ASN A 523 1.65 -33.21 -23.59
CA ASN A 523 1.63 -34.65 -23.41
C ASN A 523 0.24 -35.10 -22.95
N GLU A 524 -0.44 -35.88 -23.79
CA GLU A 524 -1.82 -36.38 -23.56
C GLU A 524 -1.97 -37.12 -22.22
N ASP A 525 -0.92 -37.77 -21.72
CA ASP A 525 -0.94 -38.51 -20.44
C ASP A 525 -0.62 -37.64 -19.21
N LYS A 526 -0.18 -36.40 -19.40
CA LYS A 526 0.28 -35.49 -18.31
C LYS A 526 -0.44 -34.15 -18.25
N GLY A 527 -1.39 -33.90 -19.15
CA GLY A 527 -2.15 -32.65 -19.21
C GLY A 527 -2.92 -32.33 -17.91
N VAL A 528 -3.67 -31.25 -17.94
CA VAL A 528 -4.42 -30.78 -16.77
C VAL A 528 -5.71 -31.58 -16.62
N THR A 529 -5.93 -32.14 -15.45
CA THR A 529 -7.17 -32.80 -15.06
C THR A 529 -8.06 -31.81 -14.31
N ILE A 530 -9.29 -31.64 -14.77
CA ILE A 530 -10.29 -30.75 -14.17
C ILE A 530 -11.44 -31.62 -13.69
N MET A 531 -11.68 -31.64 -12.38
CA MET A 531 -12.75 -32.41 -11.75
C MET A 531 -13.75 -31.45 -11.11
N ALA A 532 -15.02 -31.57 -11.45
CA ALA A 532 -16.11 -30.88 -10.78
C ALA A 532 -16.96 -31.89 -9.99
N THR A 533 -17.32 -31.52 -8.76
CA THR A 533 -18.17 -32.29 -7.84
C THR A 533 -19.45 -31.51 -7.54
N GLY A 534 -20.50 -32.20 -7.08
CA GLY A 534 -21.78 -31.55 -6.76
C GLY A 534 -22.58 -31.11 -8.00
N CYS A 535 -22.35 -31.74 -9.15
CA CYS A 535 -23.25 -31.68 -10.29
C CYS A 535 -24.42 -32.66 -10.09
N THR A 536 -25.54 -32.43 -10.79
CA THR A 536 -26.72 -33.30 -10.75
C THR A 536 -26.38 -34.61 -11.47
N PRO A 537 -26.51 -35.78 -10.82
CA PRO A 537 -26.17 -37.05 -11.46
C PRO A 537 -26.90 -37.27 -12.79
N GLY A 538 -26.17 -37.70 -13.82
CA GLY A 538 -26.72 -37.97 -15.15
C GLY A 538 -27.01 -36.76 -16.04
N THR A 539 -26.72 -35.53 -15.59
CA THR A 539 -26.80 -34.32 -16.43
C THR A 539 -25.50 -34.01 -17.17
N GLU A 540 -25.58 -33.27 -18.27
CA GLU A 540 -24.41 -32.80 -19.00
C GLU A 540 -23.74 -31.63 -18.26
N ALA A 541 -22.43 -31.68 -18.14
CA ALA A 541 -21.57 -30.59 -17.70
C ALA A 541 -20.76 -30.08 -18.89
N LYS A 542 -20.60 -28.75 -18.97
CA LYS A 542 -19.86 -28.06 -20.03
C LYS A 542 -18.61 -27.41 -19.44
N LEU A 543 -17.44 -27.86 -19.89
CA LEU A 543 -16.17 -27.22 -19.64
C LEU A 543 -15.94 -26.08 -20.63
N THR A 544 -15.39 -24.98 -20.14
CA THR A 544 -14.80 -23.88 -20.91
C THR A 544 -13.40 -23.60 -20.37
N VAL A 545 -12.41 -23.51 -21.25
CA VAL A 545 -11.03 -23.08 -20.93
C VAL A 545 -10.66 -21.93 -21.83
N GLU A 546 -10.22 -20.82 -21.25
CA GLU A 546 -9.92 -19.57 -21.96
C GLU A 546 -8.56 -19.01 -21.54
N ALA A 547 -7.74 -18.60 -22.52
CA ALA A 547 -6.45 -17.96 -22.22
C ALA A 547 -6.66 -16.51 -21.77
N ARG A 548 -6.15 -16.16 -20.60
CA ARG A 548 -6.33 -14.82 -19.99
C ARG A 548 -5.70 -13.75 -20.88
N GLY A 549 -6.48 -12.74 -21.28
CA GLY A 549 -6.04 -11.65 -22.16
C GLY A 549 -6.03 -11.96 -23.67
N ILE A 550 -6.54 -13.11 -24.10
CA ILE A 550 -6.65 -13.47 -25.53
C ILE A 550 -8.04 -14.08 -25.84
N ASP A 551 -9.03 -13.23 -26.16
CA ASP A 551 -10.44 -13.59 -26.46
C ASP A 551 -10.66 -14.62 -27.59
N VAL A 552 -9.62 -14.94 -28.36
CA VAL A 552 -9.72 -15.80 -29.56
C VAL A 552 -9.37 -17.27 -29.26
N LEU A 553 -8.94 -17.58 -28.04
CA LEU A 553 -8.46 -18.91 -27.63
C LEU A 553 -9.36 -19.50 -26.55
N LYS A 554 -10.52 -20.00 -27.00
CA LYS A 554 -11.51 -20.68 -26.17
C LYS A 554 -11.64 -22.15 -26.57
N HIS A 555 -11.52 -23.05 -25.60
CA HIS A 555 -11.82 -24.46 -25.75
C HIS A 555 -13.08 -24.82 -24.97
N GLU A 556 -13.93 -25.66 -25.56
CA GLU A 556 -15.14 -26.16 -24.90
C GLU A 556 -15.19 -27.69 -25.05
N ASP A 557 -15.59 -28.38 -23.99
CA ASP A 557 -15.82 -29.82 -23.96
C ASP A 557 -17.07 -30.14 -23.12
N THR A 558 -17.68 -31.31 -23.33
CA THR A 558 -18.84 -31.75 -22.56
C THR A 558 -18.70 -33.18 -22.06
N ALA A 559 -19.21 -33.44 -20.85
CA ALA A 559 -19.20 -34.76 -20.23
C ALA A 559 -20.44 -34.93 -19.34
N THR A 560 -20.88 -36.16 -19.13
CA THR A 560 -22.02 -36.46 -18.25
C THR A 560 -21.54 -36.75 -16.83
N ALA A 561 -22.17 -36.12 -15.84
CA ALA A 561 -21.90 -36.37 -14.42
C ALA A 561 -22.27 -37.81 -14.05
N ASP A 562 -21.43 -38.46 -13.25
CA ASP A 562 -21.64 -39.84 -12.80
C ASP A 562 -22.73 -39.96 -11.72
N GLU A 563 -22.92 -41.17 -11.18
CA GLU A 563 -23.95 -41.45 -10.17
C GLU A 563 -23.71 -40.68 -8.85
N ASP A 564 -22.48 -40.21 -8.63
CA ASP A 564 -22.05 -39.46 -7.45
C ASP A 564 -22.03 -37.94 -7.70
N GLY A 565 -22.45 -37.49 -8.90
CA GLY A 565 -22.48 -36.08 -9.27
C GLY A 565 -21.12 -35.50 -9.66
N ASN A 566 -20.15 -36.35 -9.98
CA ASN A 566 -18.80 -35.94 -10.35
C ASN A 566 -18.62 -35.98 -11.88
N VAL A 567 -17.79 -35.06 -12.39
CA VAL A 567 -17.39 -35.04 -13.79
C VAL A 567 -15.91 -34.68 -13.90
N THR A 568 -15.19 -35.33 -14.81
CA THR A 568 -13.75 -35.11 -15.01
C THR A 568 -13.43 -34.87 -16.49
N PHE A 569 -12.61 -33.86 -16.74
CA PHE A 569 -12.07 -33.50 -18.05
C PHE A 569 -10.55 -33.58 -18.01
N ALA A 570 -9.95 -34.05 -19.11
CA ALA A 570 -8.50 -33.97 -19.32
C ALA A 570 -8.20 -32.97 -20.43
N VAL A 571 -7.36 -31.98 -20.16
CA VAL A 571 -7.07 -30.84 -21.05
C VAL A 571 -5.58 -30.82 -21.38
N HIS A 572 -5.24 -30.82 -22.67
CA HIS A 572 -3.86 -30.77 -23.11
C HIS A 572 -3.69 -30.02 -24.44
N GLY A 573 -2.48 -29.52 -24.70
CA GLY A 573 -2.12 -28.94 -25.99
C GLY A 573 -1.96 -30.03 -27.06
N VAL A 574 -2.47 -29.79 -28.27
CA VAL A 574 -2.39 -30.78 -29.37
C VAL A 574 -1.15 -30.63 -30.25
N ASN A 575 -0.43 -29.50 -30.16
CA ASN A 575 0.73 -29.22 -31.00
C ASN A 575 2.05 -29.41 -30.23
N ALA A 576 2.50 -30.67 -30.15
CA ALA A 576 3.74 -31.04 -29.49
C ALA A 576 5.01 -30.42 -30.11
N ASP A 577 4.96 -29.94 -31.36
CA ASP A 577 6.09 -29.27 -32.01
C ASP A 577 6.28 -27.82 -31.52
N ARG A 578 5.30 -27.25 -30.80
CA ARG A 578 5.32 -25.87 -30.28
C ARG A 578 4.79 -25.77 -28.84
N PRO A 579 5.41 -26.44 -27.86
CA PRO A 579 4.96 -26.41 -26.47
C PRO A 579 4.89 -24.99 -25.91
N ASN A 580 5.87 -24.14 -26.23
CA ASN A 580 5.94 -22.77 -25.73
C ASN A 580 4.86 -21.84 -26.29
N SER A 581 4.10 -22.25 -27.32
CA SER A 581 2.95 -21.47 -27.77
C SER A 581 1.76 -21.55 -26.81
N TYR A 582 1.77 -22.49 -25.87
CA TYR A 582 0.75 -22.64 -24.83
C TYR A 582 1.12 -21.93 -23.53
N VAL A 583 2.22 -21.16 -23.47
CA VAL A 583 2.62 -20.46 -22.24
C VAL A 583 1.61 -19.36 -21.89
N GLY A 584 1.10 -19.37 -20.67
CA GLY A 584 0.13 -18.40 -20.18
C GLY A 584 -0.77 -18.95 -19.08
N THR A 585 -1.65 -18.09 -18.57
CA THR A 585 -2.67 -18.44 -17.57
C THR A 585 -4.01 -18.71 -18.27
N TYR A 586 -4.70 -19.74 -17.81
CA TYR A 586 -5.96 -20.20 -18.37
C TYR A 586 -7.06 -20.17 -17.30
N ASP A 587 -8.17 -19.52 -17.61
CA ASP A 587 -9.38 -19.54 -16.82
C ASP A 587 -10.20 -20.77 -17.18
N VAL A 588 -10.68 -21.49 -16.15
CA VAL A 588 -11.49 -22.70 -16.25
C VAL A 588 -12.87 -22.40 -15.72
N ARG A 589 -13.90 -22.82 -16.47
CA ARG A 589 -15.30 -22.77 -16.04
C ARG A 589 -16.01 -24.09 -16.35
N VAL A 590 -16.65 -24.70 -15.36
CA VAL A 590 -17.51 -25.87 -15.54
C VAL A 590 -18.95 -25.49 -15.17
N ALA A 591 -19.80 -25.43 -16.20
CA ALA A 591 -21.24 -25.23 -16.03
C ALA A 591 -21.93 -26.59 -15.94
N CYS A 592 -22.61 -26.89 -14.84
CA CYS A 592 -23.40 -28.12 -14.69
C CYS A 592 -24.63 -27.87 -13.83
N ASP A 593 -25.72 -28.60 -14.11
CA ASP A 593 -26.92 -28.54 -13.29
C ASP A 593 -26.57 -28.91 -11.84
N GLY A 594 -26.96 -28.11 -10.86
CA GLY A 594 -26.58 -28.31 -9.46
C GLY A 594 -26.27 -27.02 -8.69
N GLY A 595 -26.12 -25.89 -9.41
CA GLY A 595 -25.92 -24.55 -8.84
C GLY A 595 -25.19 -23.62 -9.82
N GLU A 596 -24.51 -22.58 -9.32
CA GLU A 596 -23.71 -21.63 -10.12
C GLU A 596 -22.49 -22.26 -10.80
N ASP A 597 -21.93 -21.63 -11.82
CA ASP A 597 -20.81 -22.20 -12.56
C ASP A 597 -19.54 -22.26 -11.69
N LEU A 598 -18.84 -23.39 -11.76
CA LEU A 598 -17.62 -23.62 -11.00
C LEU A 598 -16.41 -23.07 -11.76
N THR A 599 -15.55 -22.30 -11.09
CA THR A 599 -14.41 -21.63 -11.70
C THR A 599 -13.09 -22.02 -11.06
N GLY A 600 -12.00 -21.91 -11.83
CA GLY A 600 -10.63 -22.16 -11.36
C GLY A 600 -9.64 -21.69 -12.41
N THR A 601 -8.34 -21.87 -12.16
CA THR A 601 -7.30 -21.48 -13.12
C THR A 601 -6.18 -22.52 -13.17
N PHE A 602 -5.39 -22.51 -14.25
CA PHE A 602 -4.08 -23.15 -14.27
C PHE A 602 -3.10 -22.34 -15.14
N THR A 603 -1.81 -22.54 -14.92
CA THR A 603 -0.74 -21.87 -15.68
C THR A 603 0.13 -22.90 -16.41
N VAL A 604 0.41 -22.64 -17.67
CA VAL A 604 1.40 -23.37 -18.46
C VAL A 604 2.66 -22.50 -18.53
N GLY A 605 3.73 -22.91 -17.86
CA GLY A 605 4.96 -22.10 -17.76
C GLY A 605 5.59 -22.09 -16.37
N ASP A 606 6.90 -21.83 -16.35
CA ASP A 606 7.82 -21.73 -15.21
C ASP A 606 7.56 -22.60 -13.98
N VAL A 607 7.56 -23.92 -14.21
CA VAL A 607 7.97 -24.91 -13.22
C VAL A 607 9.50 -24.83 -13.08
N LYS A 608 10.00 -24.26 -11.97
CA LYS A 608 11.40 -24.47 -11.57
C LYS A 608 11.51 -25.80 -10.82
N ASP A 609 11.72 -26.87 -11.56
CA ASP A 609 12.26 -28.11 -10.97
C ASP A 609 13.78 -28.08 -11.06
N ASP A 610 14.40 -27.96 -9.89
CA ASP A 610 15.80 -28.28 -9.63
C ASP A 610 15.96 -29.80 -9.60
N ASP A 611 16.75 -30.35 -10.52
CA ASP A 611 17.51 -31.57 -10.26
C ASP A 611 18.61 -31.78 -11.32
N GLY A 612 19.81 -31.35 -10.98
CA GLY A 612 20.93 -32.30 -10.92
C GLY A 612 21.82 -32.51 -12.16
N LYS A 613 23.03 -31.93 -12.02
CA LYS A 613 24.37 -32.46 -12.40
C LYS A 613 24.92 -32.20 -13.81
N GLY A 614 25.92 -31.30 -13.81
CA GLY A 614 27.31 -31.73 -14.08
C GLY A 614 27.95 -31.13 -15.33
N GLY A 615 28.99 -30.33 -15.13
CA GLY A 615 29.94 -29.99 -16.19
C GLY A 615 30.83 -28.81 -15.85
N ASP A 616 31.94 -29.07 -15.15
CA ASP A 616 33.12 -28.20 -15.18
C ASP A 616 33.53 -27.92 -16.64
N ASP A 617 33.66 -26.65 -17.03
CA ASP A 617 34.80 -26.27 -17.86
C ASP A 617 35.21 -24.81 -17.67
N LYS A 618 36.53 -24.62 -17.54
CA LYS A 618 37.19 -23.32 -17.43
C LYS A 618 37.50 -22.81 -18.82
N GLY A 619 37.05 -21.59 -19.16
CA GLY A 619 37.52 -20.96 -20.40
C GLY A 619 37.05 -19.52 -20.63
N LYS A 620 37.84 -18.57 -20.13
CA LYS A 620 38.16 -17.23 -20.68
C LYS A 620 37.06 -16.35 -21.28
N ASP A 621 36.88 -15.20 -20.63
CA ASP A 621 36.86 -13.84 -21.17
C ASP A 621 36.33 -13.65 -22.59
N ASP A 622 35.08 -13.20 -22.71
CA ASP A 622 34.81 -12.04 -23.55
C ASP A 622 33.58 -11.25 -23.08
N LYS A 623 33.64 -9.95 -23.33
CA LYS A 623 32.78 -8.89 -22.78
C LYS A 623 31.33 -9.03 -23.25
N GLY A 624 30.41 -8.97 -22.29
CA GLY A 624 28.99 -8.69 -22.53
C GLY A 624 28.40 -7.98 -21.32
N LYS A 625 28.30 -6.65 -21.38
CA LYS A 625 27.51 -5.84 -20.45
C LYS A 625 26.11 -6.43 -20.35
N LEU A 626 25.70 -6.82 -19.15
CA LEU A 626 24.29 -6.91 -18.79
C LEU A 626 23.75 -5.47 -18.71
N PRO A 627 22.71 -5.08 -19.47
CA PRO A 627 21.91 -3.94 -19.10
C PRO A 627 20.95 -4.39 -17.99
N ARG A 628 21.15 -3.84 -16.80
CA ARG A 628 20.08 -3.63 -15.83
C ARG A 628 19.49 -2.25 -16.13
N THR A 629 18.25 -2.23 -16.61
CA THR A 629 17.27 -1.14 -16.48
C THR A 629 15.94 -1.66 -17.06
N GLY A 630 14.82 -1.24 -16.48
CA GLY A 630 13.48 -1.61 -16.92
C GLY A 630 13.12 -1.14 -18.33
N SER A 631 11.94 -1.57 -18.78
CA SER A 631 11.25 -1.18 -20.02
C SER A 631 11.96 -1.49 -21.34
N GLU A 632 11.71 -2.68 -21.89
CA GLU A 632 11.48 -2.81 -23.34
C GLU A 632 10.40 -3.87 -23.59
N ALA A 633 9.18 -3.42 -23.89
CA ALA A 633 8.18 -4.20 -24.58
C ALA A 633 8.65 -4.44 -26.03
N GLY A 634 9.08 -5.66 -26.33
CA GLY A 634 9.15 -6.16 -27.70
C GLY A 634 7.82 -6.83 -28.07
N PRO A 635 7.14 -6.44 -29.17
CA PRO A 635 5.88 -7.06 -29.56
C PRO A 635 6.20 -8.44 -30.14
N LEU A 636 5.98 -9.50 -29.37
CA LEU A 636 5.91 -10.86 -29.92
C LEU A 636 4.57 -11.02 -30.64
N VAL A 637 4.49 -10.43 -31.84
CA VAL A 637 3.58 -10.90 -32.87
C VAL A 637 4.01 -12.31 -33.26
N TRP A 638 3.40 -13.33 -32.64
CA TRP A 638 3.34 -14.66 -33.23
C TRP A 638 1.94 -14.91 -33.75
N GLY A 639 1.87 -15.12 -35.05
CA GLY A 639 0.63 -15.19 -35.81
C GLY A 639 -0.31 -16.28 -35.33
N ALA A 640 -1.59 -16.05 -35.60
CA ALA A 640 -2.68 -17.00 -35.45
C ALA A 640 -2.36 -18.36 -36.08
N ALA A 641 -1.73 -19.24 -35.30
CA ALA A 641 -1.93 -20.67 -35.38
C ALA A 641 -2.89 -20.95 -34.23
N ALA A 642 -4.12 -21.36 -34.56
CA ALA A 642 -5.11 -21.75 -33.55
C ALA A 642 -4.43 -22.71 -32.56
N LEU A 643 -4.27 -22.28 -31.32
CA LEU A 643 -3.87 -23.15 -30.21
C LEU A 643 -5.05 -24.07 -29.97
N LEU A 644 -5.04 -25.20 -30.69
CA LEU A 644 -5.99 -26.26 -30.47
C LEU A 644 -5.61 -26.91 -29.14
N ILE A 645 -6.51 -26.77 -28.18
CA ILE A 645 -6.55 -27.55 -26.95
C ILE A 645 -7.52 -28.70 -27.23
N ALA A 646 -7.18 -29.92 -26.80
CA ALA A 646 -8.10 -31.05 -26.83
C ALA A 646 -8.51 -31.39 -25.40
N GLY A 647 -9.81 -31.68 -25.27
CA GLY A 647 -10.48 -32.18 -24.09
C GLY A 647 -11.05 -33.57 -24.39
N ILE A 648 -10.91 -34.51 -23.45
CA ILE A 648 -11.75 -35.71 -23.44
C ILE A 648 -12.49 -35.75 -22.11
N GLY A 649 -13.81 -35.67 -22.17
CA GLY A 649 -14.68 -36.03 -21.05
C GLY A 649 -14.55 -37.51 -20.70
N ILE A 650 -14.10 -37.82 -19.47
CA ILE A 650 -13.96 -39.19 -18.98
C ILE A 650 -15.12 -39.50 -18.03
N THR A 651 -16.06 -40.34 -18.46
CA THR A 651 -17.11 -40.86 -17.57
C THR A 651 -16.52 -41.95 -16.67
N ALA A 652 -16.36 -41.68 -15.38
CA ALA A 652 -15.88 -42.65 -14.41
C ALA A 652 -16.97 -43.72 -14.13
N ALA A 653 -17.01 -44.79 -14.93
CA ALA A 653 -17.79 -45.97 -14.56
C ALA A 653 -17.06 -46.75 -13.45
N THR A 654 -17.48 -46.59 -12.21
CA THR A 654 -17.00 -47.38 -11.06
C THR A 654 -17.33 -48.87 -11.24
N LEU A 655 -16.39 -49.62 -11.83
CA LEU A 655 -16.42 -51.08 -11.80
C LEU A 655 -16.12 -51.59 -10.38
N ARG A 656 -17.16 -51.76 -9.56
CA ARG A 656 -17.10 -52.53 -8.31
C ARG A 656 -16.58 -53.95 -8.59
N ARG A 657 -15.29 -54.20 -8.31
CA ARG A 657 -14.75 -55.57 -8.18
C ARG A 657 -15.33 -56.21 -6.92
N LYS A 658 -16.39 -57.01 -7.09
CA LYS A 658 -16.78 -58.03 -6.11
C LYS A 658 -15.61 -59.00 -5.91
N SER A 659 -15.02 -59.00 -4.71
CA SER A 659 -14.30 -60.15 -4.20
C SER A 659 -15.15 -60.81 -3.10
N SER A 660 -15.36 -62.11 -3.29
CA SER A 660 -16.19 -63.06 -2.53
C SER A 660 -15.66 -63.22 -1.10
N LEU A 661 -16.47 -63.41 -0.05
CA LEU A 661 -17.43 -64.49 0.20
C LEU A 661 -18.44 -64.07 1.27
#